data_AF-A0A9W6FN36-F1
#
_entry.id   AF-A0A9W6FN36-F1
#
_cell.length_a   1.000
_cell.length_b   1.000
_cell.length_c   1.000
_cell.angle_alpha   90.00
_cell.angle_beta   90.00
_cell.angle_gamma   90.00
#
_symmetry.space_group_name_H-M   'P 1'
#
loop_
_entity.id
_entity.type
_entity.pdbx_description
1 polymer ?
#
loop_
_entity_poly.entity_id
_entity_poly.type
_entity_poly.pdbx_seq_one_letter_code
_entity_poly.pdbx_strand_id
1 'polypeptide(L)'
;MLSLALVASAAVLGATRADAADASDFDAGYIVSDAVFYDAYSMDAAAVQRFLEARVPTCRATTGPACLKDYRTATPTRAAEAGRCDQYLGKSSETAAQIIVRVGRVCGVSPKALIVLLEKEQSLVTATAPSSRQYRSATGYGCPDTADCDSTYYGFFNQVYAAALQFKRYAAAPSGRAYVAGRDNAILYHPNTACGTKSVYIRNQATAGLYLYTPYTPNRAALANLYGAGDSCSSYGNRNFWRIFSDWFGSPTGGGSPRGELTTARTGYHAIRVAGWATDIDTPDPIRVHVYVDGKGRASVAADDEEPGSTRSRGFSVVVGDLDPGDHRVCVWAIDVGVGKNVRLGCRTLTVKTGSPGGYVDEITGVPGAIEFRGWAIDPDTPDPIRVHVYVDGKGRASLLANETKPGFDDAKPGYGDDHAFSGRIEDLGPGTHRVCFYAIDVGPGSTRKFACRDVLMPSGSPVGEITSSGAPGIGVIEVEGWTVDPDTVDPIRVHLYVDGKGAASVLADEEVDGSLLPSGYGTAHGFSATLEGYAPGVHRVCAYGIDVGEGRNRKFGCVDVEMPTGSPKGVIDEMAPTGESGELMVRGWALDPDTVDPIRVHLYVDGSGAASIEAGLEKTGLSEVYPGMGDFHGFQTVLTGLTPGDHRICVYAIDKVDPGSNTLLGCRTKTVP
;
A
#
# COMPACT_ATOMS: atom_id res chain seq x y z
N MET A 1 -24.58 25.55 3.81
CA MET A 1 -23.65 26.08 4.83
C MET A 1 -24.07 25.54 6.20
N LEU A 2 -23.50 24.41 6.63
CA LEU A 2 -23.55 23.97 8.03
C LEU A 2 -22.12 23.54 8.38
N SER A 3 -21.45 24.35 9.21
CA SER A 3 -20.09 24.07 9.70
C SER A 3 -20.17 23.09 10.85
N LEU A 4 -19.52 21.92 10.69
CA LEU A 4 -19.36 20.91 11.72
C LEU A 4 -18.17 21.32 12.61
N ALA A 5 -18.44 21.68 13.87
CA ALA A 5 -17.42 22.01 14.84
C ALA A 5 -16.80 20.73 15.43
N LEU A 6 -15.51 20.51 15.14
CA LEU A 6 -14.71 19.44 15.73
C LEU A 6 -14.34 19.82 17.17
N VAL A 7 -14.91 19.14 18.17
CA VAL A 7 -14.50 19.30 19.57
C VAL A 7 -13.34 18.35 19.84
N ALA A 8 -12.10 18.87 19.79
CA ALA A 8 -10.92 18.14 20.22
C ALA A 8 -10.92 18.01 21.75
N SER A 9 -11.19 16.82 22.27
CA SER A 9 -11.00 16.51 23.68
C SER A 9 -9.52 16.35 23.96
N ALA A 10 -8.89 17.36 24.55
CA ALA A 10 -7.53 17.27 25.06
C ALA A 10 -7.51 16.31 26.25
N ALA A 11 -6.91 15.14 26.08
CA ALA A 11 -6.61 14.24 27.18
C ALA A 11 -5.62 14.93 28.11
N VAL A 12 -6.08 15.29 29.31
CA VAL A 12 -5.22 15.78 30.39
C VAL A 12 -4.42 14.57 30.89
N LEU A 13 -3.17 14.43 30.42
CA LEU A 13 -2.18 13.56 31.04
C LEU A 13 -1.95 14.06 32.47
N GLY A 14 -2.63 13.44 33.43
CA GLY A 14 -2.39 13.67 34.84
C GLY A 14 -0.94 13.33 35.16
N ALA A 15 -0.17 14.33 35.63
CA ALA A 15 1.14 14.08 36.18
C ALA A 15 0.99 13.10 37.36
N THR A 16 1.71 11.98 37.31
CA THR A 16 1.88 11.10 38.47
C THR A 16 2.35 11.95 39.65
N ARG A 17 1.61 11.92 40.77
CA ARG A 17 2.07 12.55 42.02
C ARG A 17 3.42 11.91 42.37
N ALA A 18 4.41 12.75 42.63
CA ALA A 18 5.65 12.31 43.28
C ALA A 18 5.34 11.98 44.74
N ASP A 19 5.84 10.85 45.23
CA ASP A 19 5.81 10.48 46.64
C ASP A 19 6.91 11.24 47.41
N ALA A 20 6.68 11.47 48.71
CA ALA A 20 7.70 12.08 49.56
C ALA A 20 8.91 11.15 49.69
N ALA A 21 10.12 11.72 49.70
CA ALA A 21 11.35 10.94 49.83
C ALA A 21 11.42 10.17 51.18
N ASP A 22 11.81 8.90 51.15
CA ASP A 22 12.06 8.07 52.34
C ASP A 22 13.57 7.94 52.62
N ALA A 23 13.99 8.31 53.83
CA ALA A 23 15.40 8.29 54.23
C ALA A 23 16.04 6.89 54.12
N SER A 24 15.26 5.81 54.17
CA SER A 24 15.77 4.44 53.94
C SER A 24 16.34 4.23 52.54
N ASP A 25 15.88 5.01 51.57
CA ASP A 25 16.21 4.85 50.15
C ASP A 25 17.45 5.65 49.75
N PHE A 26 18.03 6.42 50.68
CA PHE A 26 19.27 7.15 50.44
C PHE A 26 20.49 6.22 50.48
N ASP A 27 21.09 5.98 49.32
CA ASP A 27 22.40 5.35 49.20
C ASP A 27 23.49 6.39 48.89
N ALA A 28 24.44 6.56 49.83
CA ALA A 28 25.59 7.43 49.65
C ALA A 28 26.46 7.02 48.44
N GLY A 29 26.51 5.74 48.10
CA GLY A 29 27.28 5.22 46.97
C GLY A 29 26.57 5.35 45.62
N TYR A 30 25.27 5.66 45.63
CA TYR A 30 24.43 5.69 44.43
C TYR A 30 23.32 6.75 44.59
N ILE A 31 23.71 8.01 44.54
CA ILE A 31 22.81 9.16 44.77
C ILE A 31 21.85 9.36 43.60
N VAL A 32 22.34 9.14 42.38
CA VAL A 32 21.60 9.26 41.11
C VAL A 32 22.30 8.37 40.08
N SER A 33 21.56 7.71 39.18
CA SER A 33 22.16 6.87 38.15
C SER A 33 22.71 7.68 37.00
N ASP A 34 23.65 7.11 36.24
CA ASP A 34 24.20 7.76 35.04
C ASP A 34 23.10 7.93 33.99
N ALA A 35 22.21 6.94 33.86
CA ALA A 35 21.06 6.99 32.97
C ALA A 35 20.13 8.17 33.28
N VAL A 36 19.79 8.39 34.55
CA VAL A 36 18.91 9.49 34.95
C VAL A 36 19.62 10.85 34.88
N PHE A 37 20.88 10.94 35.31
CA PHE A 37 21.60 12.20 35.40
C PHE A 37 22.06 12.73 34.02
N TYR A 38 22.39 11.83 33.10
CA TYR A 38 22.83 12.18 31.74
C TYR A 38 21.73 12.01 30.66
N ASP A 39 20.47 11.80 31.06
CA ASP A 39 19.31 11.82 30.14
C ASP A 39 18.95 13.24 29.70
N ALA A 40 19.61 13.69 28.62
CA ALA A 40 19.42 14.98 27.97
C ALA A 40 17.98 15.27 27.51
N TYR A 41 17.14 14.24 27.40
CA TYR A 41 15.76 14.30 26.90
C TYR A 41 14.71 14.15 28.00
N SER A 42 15.13 14.08 29.27
CA SER A 42 14.23 13.87 30.41
C SER A 42 13.08 14.88 30.55
N MET A 43 13.22 16.08 29.97
CA MET A 43 12.13 17.06 29.79
C MET A 43 12.35 17.92 28.52
N ASP A 44 11.27 18.29 27.84
CA ASP A 44 11.30 19.34 26.82
C ASP A 44 11.05 20.74 27.41
N ALA A 45 11.24 21.79 26.62
CA ALA A 45 11.13 23.17 27.10
C ALA A 45 9.71 23.52 27.59
N ALA A 46 8.67 22.93 27.00
CA ALA A 46 7.29 23.17 27.41
C ALA A 46 6.99 22.49 28.76
N ALA A 47 7.48 21.27 28.96
CA ALA A 47 7.40 20.55 30.23
C ALA A 47 8.16 21.29 31.34
N VAL A 48 9.36 21.79 31.07
CA VAL A 48 10.11 22.61 32.04
C VAL A 48 9.35 23.90 32.35
N GLN A 49 8.83 24.60 31.35
CA GLN A 49 8.06 25.82 31.55
C GLN A 49 6.84 25.59 32.46
N ARG A 50 6.03 24.55 32.17
CA ARG A 50 4.88 24.18 33.03
C ARG A 50 5.30 23.81 34.45
N PHE A 51 6.43 23.12 34.60
CA PHE A 51 6.96 22.78 35.92
C PHE A 51 7.33 24.03 36.72
N LEU A 52 8.03 24.99 36.11
CA LEU A 52 8.39 26.26 36.76
C LEU A 52 7.15 27.09 37.14
N GLU A 53 6.14 27.12 36.27
CA GLU A 53 4.85 27.78 36.53
C GLU A 53 4.11 27.16 37.71
N ALA A 54 4.11 25.83 37.82
CA ALA A 54 3.49 25.12 38.93
C ALA A 54 4.20 25.36 40.27
N ARG A 55 5.53 25.57 40.26
CA ARG A 55 6.30 25.83 41.49
C ARG A 55 6.12 27.24 42.02
N VAL A 56 5.92 28.23 41.14
CA VAL A 56 5.70 29.63 41.53
C VAL A 56 4.47 30.18 40.78
N PRO A 57 3.24 29.87 41.21
CA PRO A 57 2.03 30.36 40.53
C PRO A 57 1.91 31.89 40.54
N THR A 58 2.43 32.55 41.58
CA THR A 58 2.42 34.01 41.72
C THR A 58 3.83 34.54 41.92
N CYS A 59 4.32 35.32 40.96
CA CYS A 59 5.58 36.03 41.09
C CYS A 59 5.38 37.34 41.88
N ARG A 60 6.15 37.52 42.95
CA ARG A 60 6.14 38.68 43.86
C ARG A 60 7.38 39.58 43.69
N ALA A 61 8.21 39.34 42.68
CA ALA A 61 9.37 40.17 42.40
C ALA A 61 8.92 41.59 42.00
N THR A 62 9.26 42.58 42.83
CA THR A 62 9.01 44.01 42.57
C THR A 62 10.30 44.77 42.23
N THR A 63 11.46 44.20 42.57
CA THR A 63 12.80 44.67 42.22
C THR A 63 13.69 43.47 41.88
N GLY A 64 14.70 43.66 41.02
CA GLY A 64 15.55 42.56 40.53
C GLY A 64 14.94 41.77 39.37
N PRO A 65 15.53 40.61 39.01
CA PRO A 65 15.04 39.80 37.89
C PRO A 65 13.66 39.17 38.18
N ALA A 66 12.88 38.91 37.13
CA ALA A 66 11.61 38.19 37.24
C ALA A 66 11.80 36.79 37.84
N CYS A 67 10.72 36.16 38.34
CA CYS A 67 10.74 34.76 38.76
C CYS A 67 11.17 33.84 37.62
N LEU A 68 11.74 32.68 37.94
CA LEU A 68 12.40 31.82 36.94
C LEU A 68 11.49 31.45 35.77
N LYS A 69 10.20 31.24 36.04
CA LYS A 69 9.17 30.97 35.01
C LYS A 69 8.99 32.11 33.98
N ASP A 70 9.23 33.36 34.38
CA ASP A 70 9.04 34.57 33.56
C ASP A 70 10.38 35.15 33.06
N TYR A 71 11.51 34.58 33.50
CA TYR A 71 12.84 35.07 33.18
C TYR A 71 13.18 34.90 31.70
N ARG A 72 13.77 35.95 31.12
CA ARG A 72 14.31 35.95 29.76
C ARG A 72 15.66 36.65 29.71
N THR A 73 16.56 36.16 28.87
CA THR A 73 17.85 36.82 28.62
C THR A 73 18.39 36.50 27.23
N ALA A 74 19.28 37.34 26.72
CA ALA A 74 20.07 37.03 25.54
C ALA A 74 21.18 36.03 25.91
N THR A 75 21.41 35.04 25.07
CA THR A 75 22.42 34.01 25.29
C THR A 75 23.54 34.11 24.25
N PRO A 76 24.82 33.98 24.65
CA PRO A 76 25.92 33.97 23.71
C PRO A 76 26.03 32.62 22.99
N THR A 77 26.64 32.62 21.81
CA THR A 77 27.10 31.38 21.19
C THR A 77 28.33 30.84 21.93
N ARG A 78 28.35 29.53 22.22
CA ARG A 78 29.50 28.82 22.78
C ARG A 78 30.00 27.79 21.77
N ALA A 79 31.30 27.77 21.52
CA ALA A 79 31.94 26.73 20.72
C ALA A 79 31.79 25.37 21.40
N ALA A 80 31.81 24.30 20.60
CA ALA A 80 31.81 22.94 21.12
C ALA A 80 33.09 22.64 21.91
N GLU A 81 32.97 21.87 22.99
CA GLU A 81 34.09 21.26 23.71
C GLU A 81 34.05 19.75 23.45
N ALA A 82 35.01 19.27 22.64
CA ALA A 82 35.03 17.91 22.12
C ALA A 82 34.84 16.84 23.20
N GLY A 83 33.91 15.91 22.95
CA GLY A 83 33.56 14.82 23.88
C GLY A 83 32.78 15.25 25.13
N ARG A 84 32.33 16.52 25.21
CA ARG A 84 31.63 17.06 26.39
C ARG A 84 30.35 17.78 26.03
N CYS A 85 30.44 19.00 25.51
CA CYS A 85 29.28 19.77 25.08
C CYS A 85 29.41 20.15 23.61
N ASP A 86 28.35 19.96 22.84
CA ASP A 86 28.22 20.45 21.47
C ASP A 86 28.10 21.98 21.43
N GLN A 87 28.16 22.53 20.22
CA GLN A 87 28.02 23.97 20.01
C GLN A 87 26.66 24.47 20.52
N TYR A 88 26.69 25.47 21.40
CA TYR A 88 25.48 26.20 21.80
C TYR A 88 25.30 27.42 20.90
N LEU A 89 24.24 27.44 20.09
CA LEU A 89 23.89 28.62 19.29
C LEU A 89 23.07 29.62 20.11
N GLY A 90 23.62 30.80 20.34
CA GLY A 90 22.99 31.87 21.10
C GLY A 90 21.73 32.43 20.44
N LYS A 91 20.87 33.09 21.22
CA LYS A 91 19.68 33.80 20.74
C LYS A 91 19.54 35.15 21.45
N SER A 92 18.89 36.10 20.80
CA SER A 92 18.63 37.44 21.35
C SER A 92 17.68 37.45 22.55
N SER A 93 16.85 36.40 22.70
CA SER A 93 15.98 36.22 23.87
C SER A 93 15.61 34.75 24.06
N GLU A 94 15.94 34.18 25.21
CA GLU A 94 15.55 32.84 25.63
C GLU A 94 14.94 32.85 27.02
N THR A 95 13.91 32.03 27.21
CA THR A 95 13.35 31.72 28.55
C THR A 95 14.32 30.87 29.36
N ALA A 96 14.17 30.89 30.69
CA ALA A 96 14.91 29.96 31.56
C ALA A 96 14.68 28.49 31.16
N ALA A 97 13.44 28.12 30.80
CA ALA A 97 13.10 26.77 30.37
C ALA A 97 13.85 26.36 29.09
N GLN A 98 13.94 27.26 28.10
CA GLN A 98 14.71 27.02 26.88
C GLN A 98 16.20 26.87 27.19
N ILE A 99 16.77 27.72 28.06
CA ILE A 99 18.17 27.65 28.44
C ILE A 99 18.48 26.31 29.12
N ILE A 100 17.69 25.89 30.12
CA ILE A 100 17.87 24.61 30.84
C ILE A 100 17.88 23.43 29.87
N VAL A 101 16.90 23.38 28.97
CA VAL A 101 16.76 22.25 28.03
C VAL A 101 17.83 22.28 26.95
N ARG A 102 18.13 23.45 26.38
CA ARG A 102 19.15 23.54 25.33
C ARG A 102 20.54 23.27 25.86
N VAL A 103 20.88 23.75 27.06
CA VAL A 103 22.13 23.39 27.73
C VAL A 103 22.19 21.90 28.02
N GLY A 104 21.11 21.33 28.59
CA GLY A 104 21.02 19.89 28.86
C GLY A 104 21.23 19.05 27.60
N ARG A 105 20.64 19.46 26.47
CA ARG A 105 20.81 18.81 25.16
C ARG A 105 22.25 18.86 24.67
N VAL A 106 22.84 20.06 24.56
CA VAL A 106 24.20 20.16 23.99
C VAL A 106 25.24 19.51 24.87
N CYS A 107 25.06 19.46 26.19
CA CYS A 107 26.00 18.83 27.11
C CYS A 107 25.69 17.37 27.41
N GLY A 108 24.54 16.83 27.01
CA GLY A 108 24.13 15.48 27.41
C GLY A 108 23.89 15.35 28.92
N VAL A 109 23.19 16.31 29.53
CA VAL A 109 22.86 16.36 30.96
C VAL A 109 21.36 16.57 31.14
N SER A 110 20.77 15.91 32.13
CA SER A 110 19.34 15.93 32.39
C SER A 110 18.80 17.32 32.74
N PRO A 111 17.79 17.85 32.00
CA PRO A 111 17.02 19.01 32.42
C PRO A 111 16.47 18.89 33.85
N LYS A 112 16.03 17.70 34.28
CA LYS A 112 15.59 17.46 35.67
C LYS A 112 16.73 17.68 36.66
N ALA A 113 17.91 17.11 36.39
CA ALA A 113 19.09 17.29 37.24
C ALA A 113 19.53 18.76 37.34
N LEU A 114 19.48 19.51 36.23
CA LEU A 114 19.79 20.95 36.23
C LEU A 114 18.78 21.76 37.06
N ILE A 115 17.49 21.44 36.97
CA ILE A 115 16.44 22.06 37.81
C ILE A 115 16.69 21.79 39.30
N VAL A 116 17.00 20.54 39.65
CA VAL A 116 17.34 20.18 41.04
C VAL A 116 18.58 20.92 41.53
N LEU A 117 19.59 21.08 40.67
CA LEU A 117 20.80 21.83 41.02
C LEU A 117 20.49 23.31 41.29
N LEU A 118 19.67 23.95 40.44
CA LEU A 118 19.24 25.34 40.64
C LEU A 118 18.51 25.55 41.98
N GLU A 119 17.69 24.57 42.37
CA GLU A 119 16.99 24.62 43.66
C GLU A 119 17.93 24.36 44.84
N LYS A 120 18.75 23.32 44.74
CA LYS A 120 19.70 22.94 45.79
C LYS A 120 20.66 24.08 46.12
N GLU A 121 21.17 24.76 45.10
CA GLU A 121 22.28 25.69 45.27
C GLU A 121 21.81 27.12 45.59
N GLN A 122 20.64 27.54 45.10
CA GLN A 122 20.16 28.92 45.28
C GLN A 122 18.67 29.03 45.63
N SER A 123 17.95 27.92 45.81
CA SER A 123 16.48 27.90 45.99
C SER A 123 15.75 28.72 44.91
N LEU A 124 16.29 28.73 43.69
CA LEU A 124 15.86 29.65 42.64
C LEU A 124 14.57 29.19 41.95
N VAL A 125 14.27 27.89 41.96
CA VAL A 125 13.11 27.33 41.27
C VAL A 125 11.83 27.64 42.03
N THR A 126 11.88 27.66 43.35
CA THR A 126 10.73 27.96 44.24
C THR A 126 10.65 29.42 44.70
N ALA A 127 11.64 30.26 44.36
CA ALA A 127 11.68 31.65 44.78
C ALA A 127 10.55 32.50 44.17
N THR A 128 9.68 33.05 45.02
CA THR A 128 8.62 33.98 44.59
C THR A 128 9.12 35.41 44.36
N ALA A 129 10.30 35.77 44.85
CA ALA A 129 10.92 37.09 44.65
C ALA A 129 12.46 36.93 44.63
N PRO A 130 13.03 36.39 43.53
CA PRO A 130 14.46 36.08 43.46
C PRO A 130 15.34 37.33 43.43
N SER A 131 16.48 37.26 44.10
CA SER A 131 17.49 38.30 44.10
C SER A 131 18.40 38.23 42.87
N SER A 132 19.04 39.35 42.52
CA SER A 132 20.07 39.38 41.48
C SER A 132 21.24 38.45 41.78
N ARG A 133 21.55 38.19 43.06
CA ARG A 133 22.60 37.24 43.47
C ARG A 133 22.27 35.80 43.06
N GLN A 134 21.01 35.37 43.24
CA GLN A 134 20.58 34.03 42.86
C GLN A 134 20.72 33.81 41.35
N TYR A 135 20.40 34.78 40.51
CA TYR A 135 20.64 34.66 39.06
C TYR A 135 22.11 34.76 38.67
N ARG A 136 22.88 35.57 39.39
CA ARG A 136 24.31 35.74 39.15
C ARG A 136 25.08 34.43 39.39
N SER A 137 24.69 33.66 40.40
CA SER A 137 25.40 32.45 40.87
C SER A 137 24.46 31.24 40.98
N ALA A 138 23.60 31.06 39.97
CA ALA A 138 22.42 30.19 40.00
C ALA A 138 22.67 28.72 40.36
N THR A 139 23.85 28.19 40.04
CA THR A 139 24.24 26.80 40.34
C THR A 139 25.41 26.73 41.33
N GLY A 140 25.81 27.87 41.92
CA GLY A 140 26.99 27.96 42.79
C GLY A 140 28.32 27.70 42.08
N TYR A 141 28.33 27.57 40.74
CA TYR A 141 29.55 27.24 40.02
C TYR A 141 30.55 28.41 40.06
N GLY A 142 31.79 28.10 40.45
CA GLY A 142 32.85 29.10 40.60
C GLY A 142 32.77 29.92 41.88
N CYS A 143 31.98 29.49 42.88
CA CYS A 143 31.85 30.14 44.19
C CYS A 143 32.47 29.27 45.30
N PRO A 144 33.79 29.38 45.57
CA PRO A 144 34.40 28.67 46.69
C PRO A 144 33.95 29.24 48.04
N ASP A 145 33.89 28.40 49.08
CA ASP A 145 33.43 28.81 50.42
C ASP A 145 34.35 29.87 51.09
N THR A 146 35.59 30.02 50.61
CA THR A 146 36.63 30.85 51.24
C THR A 146 37.05 32.07 50.41
N ALA A 147 36.40 32.34 49.27
CA ALA A 147 36.71 33.49 48.42
C ALA A 147 35.47 33.97 47.66
N ASP A 148 35.58 35.14 47.01
CA ASP A 148 34.53 35.63 46.14
C ASP A 148 34.31 34.70 44.93
N CYS A 149 33.07 34.67 44.44
CA CYS A 149 32.75 33.95 43.22
C CYS A 149 33.50 34.52 42.01
N ASP A 150 34.00 33.64 41.16
CA ASP A 150 34.65 34.01 39.90
C ASP A 150 33.64 34.67 38.96
N SER A 151 33.90 35.94 38.64
CA SER A 151 33.03 36.78 37.84
C SER A 151 32.87 36.30 36.39
N THR A 152 33.80 35.47 35.91
CA THR A 152 33.75 34.82 34.58
C THR A 152 32.48 34.01 34.39
N TYR A 153 31.94 33.43 35.47
CA TYR A 153 30.77 32.54 35.41
C TYR A 153 29.47 33.24 35.76
N TYR A 154 29.46 34.57 35.94
CA TYR A 154 28.26 35.30 36.34
C TYR A 154 27.14 35.25 35.29
N GLY A 155 25.92 35.11 35.79
CA GLY A 155 24.67 35.14 35.01
C GLY A 155 24.07 33.76 34.77
N PHE A 156 22.74 33.71 34.65
CA PHE A 156 21.98 32.47 34.62
C PHE A 156 22.47 31.47 33.57
N PHE A 157 22.61 31.93 32.32
CA PHE A 157 23.10 31.08 31.23
C PHE A 157 24.50 30.52 31.52
N ASN A 158 25.43 31.36 31.97
CA ASN A 158 26.80 30.94 32.25
C ASN A 158 26.87 29.92 33.39
N GLN A 159 26.07 30.10 34.44
CA GLN A 159 25.98 29.17 35.57
C GLN A 159 25.42 27.81 35.16
N VAL A 160 24.33 27.77 34.39
CA VAL A 160 23.72 26.52 33.92
C VAL A 160 24.65 25.79 32.94
N TYR A 161 25.23 26.51 31.98
CA TYR A 161 26.19 25.94 31.02
C TYR A 161 27.46 25.42 31.69
N ALA A 162 28.07 26.22 32.58
CA ALA A 162 29.32 25.84 33.23
C ALA A 162 29.14 24.64 34.18
N ALA A 163 28.03 24.58 34.92
CA ALA A 163 27.72 23.40 35.73
C ALA A 163 27.56 22.13 34.87
N ALA A 164 26.76 22.19 33.80
CA ALA A 164 26.56 21.04 32.90
C ALA A 164 27.89 20.59 32.28
N LEU A 165 28.68 21.53 31.75
CA LEU A 165 30.00 21.26 31.20
C LEU A 165 30.94 20.64 32.25
N GLN A 166 30.90 21.12 33.49
CA GLN A 166 31.74 20.59 34.55
C GLN A 166 31.42 19.11 34.85
N PHE A 167 30.15 18.71 34.89
CA PHE A 167 29.78 17.29 35.04
C PHE A 167 30.25 16.43 33.88
N LYS A 168 30.33 16.97 32.66
CA LYS A 168 30.91 16.28 31.50
C LYS A 168 32.43 16.21 31.54
N ARG A 169 33.10 17.26 32.02
CA ARG A 169 34.53 17.20 32.37
C ARG A 169 34.75 16.14 33.43
N TYR A 170 33.83 16.01 34.40
CA TYR A 170 33.95 14.98 35.40
C TYR A 170 33.93 13.57 34.81
N ALA A 171 32.93 13.29 33.98
CA ALA A 171 32.77 12.01 33.32
C ALA A 171 33.88 11.68 32.31
N ALA A 172 34.41 12.68 31.60
CA ALA A 172 35.44 12.46 30.57
C ALA A 172 36.84 12.16 31.14
N ALA A 173 37.13 12.51 32.39
CA ALA A 173 38.43 12.29 33.03
C ALA A 173 38.24 11.82 34.48
N PRO A 174 37.76 10.59 34.71
CA PRO A 174 37.32 10.13 36.03
C PRO A 174 38.49 9.82 36.99
N SER A 175 39.66 9.45 36.47
CA SER A 175 40.85 9.11 37.25
C SER A 175 41.58 10.34 37.82
N GLY A 176 42.28 10.16 38.96
CA GLY A 176 43.13 11.22 39.56
C GLY A 176 42.35 12.33 40.29
N ARG A 177 41.06 12.10 40.55
CA ARG A 177 40.16 13.03 41.25
C ARG A 177 40.01 12.67 42.73
N ALA A 178 39.53 13.62 43.53
CA ALA A 178 39.27 13.42 44.96
C ALA A 178 38.27 12.27 45.23
N TYR A 179 37.26 12.12 44.37
CA TYR A 179 36.26 11.06 44.43
C TYR A 179 36.11 10.39 43.06
N VAL A 180 36.13 9.05 43.03
CA VAL A 180 36.15 8.24 41.79
C VAL A 180 35.16 7.08 41.92
N ALA A 181 34.42 6.81 40.84
CA ALA A 181 33.48 5.69 40.77
C ALA A 181 34.20 4.32 40.69
N GLY A 182 33.51 3.25 41.07
CA GLY A 182 34.00 1.86 41.04
C GLY A 182 34.91 1.48 42.21
N ARG A 183 35.03 2.32 43.25
CA ARG A 183 35.87 2.05 44.43
C ARG A 183 35.31 2.67 45.71
N ASP A 184 35.84 2.23 46.84
CA ASP A 184 35.66 2.90 48.13
C ASP A 184 36.38 4.25 48.15
N ASN A 185 35.66 5.28 48.59
CA ASN A 185 36.16 6.63 48.79
C ASN A 185 35.91 7.05 50.24
N ALA A 186 36.89 7.73 50.83
CA ALA A 186 36.77 8.31 52.15
C ALA A 186 36.15 9.72 52.04
N ILE A 187 34.86 9.86 52.37
CA ILE A 187 34.10 11.11 52.19
C ILE A 187 33.78 11.75 53.54
N LEU A 188 34.15 13.03 53.71
CA LEU A 188 33.89 13.79 54.94
C LEU A 188 32.39 13.99 55.17
N TYR A 189 31.97 14.02 56.44
CA TYR A 189 30.61 14.40 56.82
C TYR A 189 30.41 15.93 56.79
N HIS A 190 31.47 16.70 57.02
CA HIS A 190 31.42 18.16 57.19
C HIS A 190 32.81 18.78 56.91
N PRO A 191 32.91 20.08 56.53
CA PRO A 191 34.20 20.78 56.42
C PRO A 191 35.05 20.72 57.69
N ASN A 192 34.39 20.68 58.85
CA ASN A 192 35.06 20.41 60.13
C ASN A 192 35.47 18.93 60.18
N THR A 193 36.76 18.66 60.01
CA THR A 193 37.32 17.30 59.97
C THR A 193 37.11 16.51 61.26
N ALA A 194 36.86 17.18 62.40
CA ALA A 194 36.51 16.52 63.65
C ALA A 194 35.18 15.74 63.59
N CYS A 195 34.31 16.05 62.61
CA CYS A 195 33.07 15.32 62.35
C CYS A 195 33.29 13.94 61.70
N GLY A 196 34.52 13.62 61.28
CA GLY A 196 34.88 12.32 60.75
C GLY A 196 34.52 12.11 59.28
N THR A 197 34.72 10.87 58.83
CA THR A 197 34.65 10.43 57.43
C THR A 197 33.83 9.14 57.33
N LYS A 198 33.12 8.95 56.22
CA LYS A 198 32.42 7.71 55.86
C LYS A 198 33.15 7.04 54.69
N SER A 199 33.40 5.73 54.78
CA SER A 199 33.77 4.94 53.60
C SER A 199 32.53 4.73 52.73
N VAL A 200 32.60 5.12 51.47
CA VAL A 200 31.50 5.03 50.51
C VAL A 200 32.01 4.41 49.21
N TYR A 201 31.48 3.25 48.86
CA TYR A 201 31.68 2.66 47.54
C TYR A 201 30.83 3.41 46.51
N ILE A 202 31.45 4.27 45.70
CA ILE A 202 30.73 5.05 44.70
C ILE A 202 30.52 4.19 43.46
N ARG A 203 29.28 3.89 43.10
CA ARG A 203 28.94 2.90 42.05
C ARG A 203 29.08 3.45 40.63
N ASN A 204 28.83 4.74 40.42
CA ASN A 204 28.72 5.32 39.08
C ASN A 204 29.26 6.76 38.98
N GLN A 205 29.38 7.25 37.75
CA GLN A 205 30.10 8.48 37.45
C GLN A 205 29.32 9.75 37.84
N ALA A 206 28.00 9.75 37.75
CA ALA A 206 27.15 10.86 38.17
C ALA A 206 27.24 11.09 39.69
N THR A 207 27.20 10.02 40.49
CA THR A 207 27.39 10.10 41.95
C THR A 207 28.78 10.62 42.30
N ALA A 208 29.84 10.14 41.61
CA ALA A 208 31.18 10.70 41.79
C ALA A 208 31.25 12.20 41.45
N GLY A 209 30.58 12.62 40.36
CA GLY A 209 30.46 14.01 39.96
C GLY A 209 29.77 14.87 41.02
N LEU A 210 28.71 14.38 41.67
CA LEU A 210 28.01 15.10 42.73
C LEU A 210 28.88 15.32 43.97
N TYR A 211 29.70 14.35 44.36
CA TYR A 211 30.69 14.54 45.43
C TYR A 211 31.83 15.48 45.02
N LEU A 212 32.24 15.50 43.75
CA LEU A 212 33.21 16.49 43.28
C LEU A 212 32.64 17.91 43.27
N TYR A 213 31.34 18.05 43.03
CA TYR A 213 30.64 19.34 43.03
C TYR A 213 30.31 19.82 44.45
N THR A 214 29.88 18.93 45.34
CA THR A 214 29.59 19.20 46.76
C THR A 214 30.19 18.12 47.66
N PRO A 215 31.36 18.36 48.29
CA PRO A 215 32.25 17.30 48.78
C PRO A 215 31.92 16.77 50.19
N TYR A 216 30.64 16.51 50.49
CA TYR A 216 30.22 15.97 51.79
C TYR A 216 29.08 14.95 51.66
N THR A 217 29.15 13.89 52.47
CA THR A 217 28.05 12.91 52.63
C THR A 217 27.21 13.26 53.86
N PRO A 218 25.87 13.09 53.85
CA PRO A 218 25.07 13.37 55.03
C PRO A 218 25.38 12.39 56.16
N ASN A 219 25.34 12.90 57.40
CA ASN A 219 25.40 12.08 58.61
C ASN A 219 24.00 11.59 59.01
N ARG A 220 23.93 10.76 60.05
CA ARG A 220 22.66 10.19 60.53
C ARG A 220 21.63 11.26 60.91
N ALA A 221 22.06 12.34 61.58
CA ALA A 221 21.18 13.43 61.97
C ALA A 221 20.57 14.16 60.76
N ALA A 222 21.36 14.38 59.70
CA ALA A 222 20.89 14.98 58.45
C ALA A 222 19.84 14.12 57.72
N LEU A 223 19.98 12.78 57.78
CA LEU A 223 19.03 11.83 57.17
C LEU A 223 17.77 11.63 58.02
N ALA A 224 17.88 11.69 59.34
CA ALA A 224 16.72 11.60 60.24
C ALA A 224 15.77 12.80 60.12
N ASN A 225 16.25 13.94 59.58
CA ASN A 225 15.45 15.13 59.33
C ASN A 225 15.63 15.62 57.87
N LEU A 226 15.05 14.90 56.90
CA LEU A 226 15.23 15.16 55.47
C LEU A 226 14.85 16.59 55.04
N TYR A 227 13.82 17.17 55.66
CA TYR A 227 13.28 18.48 55.32
C TYR A 227 13.74 19.61 56.25
N GLY A 228 14.59 19.29 57.23
CA GLY A 228 15.08 20.25 58.23
C GLY A 228 16.58 20.17 58.47
N ALA A 229 16.99 20.81 59.56
CA ALA A 229 18.38 20.82 60.02
C ALA A 229 18.70 19.56 60.85
N GLY A 230 19.94 19.09 60.73
CA GLY A 230 20.52 18.09 61.62
C GLY A 230 21.37 18.73 62.72
N ASP A 231 22.49 18.09 63.05
CA ASP A 231 23.44 18.56 64.07
C ASP A 231 24.58 19.41 63.47
N SER A 232 25.56 19.79 64.29
CA SER A 232 26.72 20.59 63.88
C SER A 232 27.68 19.88 62.91
N CYS A 233 27.47 18.58 62.65
CA CYS A 233 28.23 17.78 61.70
C CYS A 233 27.40 17.40 60.45
N SER A 234 26.19 17.95 60.31
CA SER A 234 25.31 17.69 59.18
C SER A 234 25.66 18.54 57.96
N SER A 235 25.90 17.88 56.83
CA SER A 235 25.98 18.49 55.51
C SER A 235 24.79 18.09 54.64
N TYR A 236 24.27 19.04 53.85
CA TYR A 236 22.96 18.89 53.19
C TYR A 236 23.02 18.77 51.67
N GLY A 237 24.15 19.08 51.02
CA GLY A 237 24.22 19.19 49.56
C GLY A 237 23.71 17.93 48.83
N ASN A 238 24.41 16.81 48.98
CA ASN A 238 24.05 15.57 48.29
C ASN A 238 22.72 14.97 48.78
N ARG A 239 22.38 15.14 50.07
CA ARG A 239 21.07 14.80 50.63
C ARG A 239 19.96 15.58 49.91
N ASN A 240 20.11 16.90 49.78
CA ASN A 240 19.13 17.78 49.17
C ASN A 240 19.00 17.51 47.68
N PHE A 241 20.10 17.21 46.97
CA PHE A 241 20.01 16.78 45.57
C PHE A 241 19.08 15.56 45.43
N TRP A 242 19.40 14.49 46.16
CA TRP A 242 18.63 13.25 46.13
C TRP A 242 17.17 13.46 46.53
N ARG A 243 16.93 14.17 47.65
CA ARG A 243 15.58 14.43 48.17
C ARG A 243 14.75 15.26 47.20
N ILE A 244 15.29 16.38 46.72
CA ILE A 244 14.56 17.28 45.81
C ILE A 244 14.27 16.57 44.49
N PHE A 245 15.21 15.77 43.98
CA PHE A 245 14.97 14.96 42.79
C PHE A 245 13.83 13.96 43.02
N SER A 246 13.86 13.24 44.15
CA SER A 246 12.83 12.28 44.55
C SER A 246 11.45 12.93 44.67
N ASP A 247 11.35 14.02 45.43
CA ASP A 247 10.11 14.77 45.67
C ASP A 247 9.51 15.37 44.38
N TRP A 248 10.33 15.66 43.36
CA TRP A 248 9.88 16.38 42.16
C TRP A 248 9.69 15.48 40.96
N PHE A 249 10.49 14.42 40.85
CA PHE A 249 10.63 13.63 39.63
C PHE A 249 10.64 12.12 39.86
N GLY A 250 10.53 11.64 41.10
CA GLY A 250 10.65 10.22 41.46
C GLY A 250 12.10 9.77 41.64
N SER A 251 12.33 8.46 41.74
CA SER A 251 13.65 7.90 42.09
C SER A 251 14.79 8.42 41.20
N PRO A 252 15.88 8.96 41.79
CA PRO A 252 17.03 9.47 41.04
C PRO A 252 17.96 8.36 40.50
N THR A 253 17.85 7.11 40.96
CA THR A 253 18.78 6.02 40.61
C THR A 253 18.33 5.15 39.44
N GLY A 254 17.29 5.55 38.71
CA GLY A 254 16.66 4.63 37.76
C GLY A 254 15.91 3.52 38.50
N GLY A 255 15.10 2.81 37.74
CA GLY A 255 13.94 2.07 38.23
C GLY A 255 12.65 2.64 37.68
N GLY A 256 12.47 2.43 36.39
CA GLY A 256 11.23 2.73 35.70
C GLY A 256 10.52 1.42 35.43
N SER A 257 9.36 1.21 36.04
CA SER A 257 8.50 0.09 35.68
C SER A 257 8.31 0.02 34.14
N PRO A 258 8.23 -1.19 33.55
CA PRO A 258 8.07 -1.37 32.11
C PRO A 258 7.03 -0.47 31.48
N ARG A 259 7.27 -0.05 30.24
CA ARG A 259 6.29 0.68 29.42
C ARG A 259 5.82 -0.21 28.29
N GLY A 260 4.57 -0.01 27.89
CA GLY A 260 3.98 -0.77 26.79
C GLY A 260 2.51 -0.44 26.62
N GLU A 261 1.90 -1.09 25.65
CA GLU A 261 0.48 -0.96 25.37
C GLU A 261 -0.10 -2.27 24.83
N LEU A 262 -1.33 -2.59 25.25
CA LEU A 262 -2.18 -3.61 24.62
C LEU A 262 -2.92 -2.99 23.42
N THR A 263 -2.38 -3.18 22.22
CA THR A 263 -2.91 -2.57 20.99
C THR A 263 -4.06 -3.39 20.40
N THR A 264 -3.97 -4.72 20.45
CA THR A 264 -4.95 -5.63 19.84
C THR A 264 -5.45 -6.65 20.85
N ALA A 265 -6.77 -6.87 20.86
CA ALA A 265 -7.37 -8.03 21.51
C ALA A 265 -8.59 -8.49 20.68
N ARG A 266 -8.55 -9.72 20.16
CA ARG A 266 -9.54 -10.28 19.23
C ARG A 266 -9.94 -11.69 19.67
N THR A 267 -11.22 -12.01 19.53
CA THR A 267 -11.78 -13.33 19.82
C THR A 267 -11.95 -14.15 18.55
N GLY A 268 -11.78 -15.46 18.64
CA GLY A 268 -12.19 -16.42 17.63
C GLY A 268 -12.69 -17.71 18.27
N TYR A 269 -12.40 -18.87 17.67
CA TYR A 269 -12.89 -20.16 18.15
C TYR A 269 -12.16 -20.57 19.43
N HIS A 270 -12.87 -20.53 20.56
CA HIS A 270 -12.34 -20.92 21.88
C HIS A 270 -10.98 -20.26 22.22
N ALA A 271 -10.72 -19.10 21.63
CA ALA A 271 -9.41 -18.47 21.64
C ALA A 271 -9.49 -16.94 21.59
N ILE A 272 -8.47 -16.33 22.19
CA ILE A 272 -8.26 -14.88 22.16
C ILE A 272 -6.82 -14.61 21.75
N ARG A 273 -6.65 -13.78 20.70
CA ARG A 273 -5.36 -13.21 20.33
C ARG A 273 -5.18 -11.86 21.01
N VAL A 274 -4.05 -11.67 21.67
CA VAL A 274 -3.61 -10.36 22.18
C VAL A 274 -2.28 -9.99 21.55
N ALA A 275 -2.11 -8.72 21.23
CA ALA A 275 -0.85 -8.19 20.73
C ALA A 275 -0.61 -6.76 21.21
N GLY A 276 0.64 -6.35 21.21
CA GLY A 276 1.07 -5.05 21.73
C GLY A 276 2.58 -4.89 21.66
N TRP A 277 3.10 -3.99 22.48
CA TRP A 277 4.55 -3.82 22.66
C TRP A 277 4.87 -3.59 24.13
N ALA A 278 6.10 -3.94 24.53
CA ALA A 278 6.60 -3.71 25.88
C ALA A 278 8.12 -3.49 25.87
N THR A 279 8.61 -2.62 26.76
CA THR A 279 10.04 -2.33 26.94
C THR A 279 10.31 -2.01 28.40
N ASP A 280 11.50 -2.34 28.85
CA ASP A 280 12.05 -1.86 30.12
C ASP A 280 13.27 -0.99 29.83
N ILE A 281 13.50 0.02 30.66
CA ILE A 281 14.67 0.90 30.56
C ILE A 281 15.90 0.28 31.24
N ASP A 282 15.67 -0.66 32.16
CA ASP A 282 16.68 -1.32 32.96
C ASP A 282 17.40 -2.45 32.18
N THR A 283 16.87 -2.88 31.03
CA THR A 283 17.52 -3.86 30.14
C THR A 283 17.35 -3.52 28.65
N PRO A 284 18.37 -3.76 27.81
CA PRO A 284 18.23 -3.69 26.35
C PRO A 284 17.59 -4.95 25.75
N ASP A 285 17.53 -6.07 26.48
CA ASP A 285 16.96 -7.34 26.01
C ASP A 285 15.42 -7.33 26.05
N PRO A 286 14.73 -8.11 25.20
CA PRO A 286 13.28 -8.29 25.26
C PRO A 286 12.81 -8.74 26.65
N ILE A 287 11.85 -8.02 27.23
CA ILE A 287 11.23 -8.39 28.50
C ILE A 287 10.09 -9.40 28.31
N ARG A 288 9.66 -10.03 29.40
CA ARG A 288 8.53 -10.96 29.39
C ARG A 288 7.20 -10.21 29.47
N VAL A 289 6.21 -10.71 28.76
CA VAL A 289 4.81 -10.27 28.79
C VAL A 289 3.95 -11.43 29.25
N HIS A 290 3.21 -11.24 30.34
CA HIS A 290 2.31 -12.24 30.91
C HIS A 290 0.86 -11.90 30.55
N VAL A 291 0.12 -12.91 30.10
CA VAL A 291 -1.30 -12.81 29.76
C VAL A 291 -2.10 -13.63 30.75
N TYR A 292 -3.09 -12.97 31.37
CA TYR A 292 -4.02 -13.58 32.31
C TYR A 292 -5.43 -13.53 31.74
N VAL A 293 -6.17 -14.63 31.88
CA VAL A 293 -7.59 -14.71 31.54
C VAL A 293 -8.34 -15.08 32.83
N ASP A 294 -9.27 -14.24 33.24
CA ASP A 294 -10.05 -14.38 34.48
C ASP A 294 -9.19 -14.57 35.74
N GLY A 295 -8.06 -13.85 35.77
CA GLY A 295 -7.10 -13.90 36.87
C GLY A 295 -6.15 -15.11 36.87
N LYS A 296 -6.32 -16.07 35.93
CA LYS A 296 -5.41 -17.21 35.76
C LYS A 296 -4.36 -16.89 34.70
N GLY A 297 -3.08 -17.15 35.00
CA GLY A 297 -2.01 -17.00 34.01
C GLY A 297 -2.16 -18.03 32.89
N ARG A 298 -2.20 -17.58 31.64
CA ARG A 298 -2.41 -18.43 30.46
C ARG A 298 -1.23 -18.44 29.51
N ALA A 299 -0.46 -17.35 29.44
CA ALA A 299 0.73 -17.28 28.60
C ALA A 299 1.81 -16.38 29.21
N SER A 300 3.06 -16.67 28.85
CA SER A 300 4.22 -15.80 29.04
C SER A 300 4.99 -15.82 27.73
N VAL A 301 5.21 -14.66 27.11
CA VAL A 301 5.94 -14.51 25.84
C VAL A 301 7.01 -13.43 25.96
N ALA A 302 8.01 -13.43 25.09
CA ALA A 302 8.96 -12.32 25.01
C ALA A 302 8.35 -11.19 24.18
N ALA A 303 8.79 -9.96 24.43
CA ALA A 303 8.46 -8.80 23.60
C ALA A 303 9.53 -8.60 22.52
N ASP A 304 9.70 -9.59 21.65
CA ASP A 304 10.74 -9.67 20.61
C ASP A 304 10.21 -9.63 19.17
N ASP A 305 8.88 -9.59 18.98
CA ASP A 305 8.26 -9.38 17.68
C ASP A 305 8.47 -7.94 17.17
N GLU A 306 8.21 -7.69 15.89
CA GLU A 306 8.15 -6.32 15.37
C GLU A 306 6.99 -5.53 16.01
N GLU A 307 7.29 -4.35 16.53
CA GLU A 307 6.28 -3.43 17.06
C GLU A 307 5.36 -2.93 15.93
N PRO A 308 4.02 -2.96 16.10
CA PRO A 308 3.10 -2.44 15.07
C PRO A 308 3.41 -0.98 14.69
N GLY A 309 3.82 -0.74 13.44
CA GLY A 309 4.16 0.59 12.93
C GLY A 309 5.60 1.06 13.21
N SER A 310 6.48 0.16 13.63
CA SER A 310 7.87 0.42 14.01
C SER A 310 8.75 -0.76 13.58
N THR A 311 10.04 -0.53 13.34
CA THR A 311 11.01 -1.61 13.01
C THR A 311 11.75 -2.14 14.24
N ARG A 312 11.28 -1.78 15.44
CA ARG A 312 11.90 -2.20 16.70
C ARG A 312 11.33 -3.56 17.14
N SER A 313 12.23 -4.49 17.48
CA SER A 313 11.92 -5.79 18.07
C SER A 313 11.50 -5.64 19.55
N ARG A 314 10.28 -5.13 19.77
CA ARG A 314 9.68 -4.84 21.09
C ARG A 314 8.19 -5.21 21.16
N GLY A 315 7.67 -5.79 20.09
CA GLY A 315 6.28 -6.24 19.96
C GLY A 315 6.06 -7.59 20.63
N PHE A 316 4.82 -7.94 20.89
CA PHE A 316 4.41 -9.29 21.26
C PHE A 316 3.08 -9.63 20.58
N SER A 317 2.88 -10.89 20.19
CA SER A 317 1.61 -11.44 19.72
C SER A 317 1.43 -12.86 20.24
N VAL A 318 0.29 -13.16 20.87
CA VAL A 318 0.00 -14.50 21.38
C VAL A 318 -1.48 -14.84 21.28
N VAL A 319 -1.76 -16.08 20.89
CA VAL A 319 -3.10 -16.69 20.94
C VAL A 319 -3.21 -17.53 22.21
N VAL A 320 -4.22 -17.24 23.01
CA VAL A 320 -4.61 -18.03 24.17
C VAL A 320 -5.84 -18.85 23.78
N GLY A 321 -5.68 -20.18 23.65
CA GLY A 321 -6.76 -21.12 23.36
C GLY A 321 -7.39 -21.75 24.61
N ASP A 322 -8.19 -22.80 24.39
CA ASP A 322 -8.90 -23.58 25.42
C ASP A 322 -9.73 -22.71 26.37
N LEU A 323 -10.50 -21.79 25.77
CA LEU A 323 -11.45 -20.92 26.45
C LEU A 323 -12.87 -21.42 26.19
N ASP A 324 -13.64 -21.59 27.27
CA ASP A 324 -15.07 -21.88 27.15
C ASP A 324 -15.83 -20.70 26.53
N PRO A 325 -17.02 -20.89 25.95
CA PRO A 325 -17.87 -19.78 25.54
C PRO A 325 -18.29 -18.89 26.72
N GLY A 326 -18.29 -17.58 26.53
CA GLY A 326 -18.67 -16.60 27.54
C GLY A 326 -17.78 -15.36 27.59
N ASP A 327 -18.06 -14.50 28.58
CA ASP A 327 -17.29 -13.29 28.83
C ASP A 327 -16.01 -13.60 29.62
N HIS A 328 -14.87 -13.24 29.03
CA HIS A 328 -13.54 -13.40 29.63
C HIS A 328 -12.87 -12.05 29.82
N ARG A 329 -12.31 -11.82 31.01
CA ARG A 329 -11.49 -10.65 31.30
C ARG A 329 -10.03 -10.99 31.07
N VAL A 330 -9.47 -10.44 29.98
CA VAL A 330 -8.06 -10.62 29.62
C VAL A 330 -7.25 -9.43 30.10
N CYS A 331 -6.19 -9.67 30.86
CA CYS A 331 -5.28 -8.64 31.36
C CYS A 331 -3.84 -9.00 30.97
N VAL A 332 -3.13 -8.01 30.42
CA VAL A 332 -1.76 -8.17 29.94
C VAL A 332 -0.80 -7.35 30.79
N TRP A 333 0.31 -7.95 31.20
CA TRP A 333 1.32 -7.35 32.08
C TRP A 333 2.70 -7.44 31.45
N ALA A 334 3.43 -6.32 31.44
CA ALA A 334 4.87 -6.31 31.19
C ALA A 334 5.60 -6.60 32.50
N ILE A 335 6.57 -7.52 32.44
CA ILE A 335 7.33 -7.98 33.58
C ILE A 335 8.63 -7.20 33.68
N ASP A 336 8.83 -6.62 34.86
CA ASP A 336 9.95 -5.76 35.20
C ASP A 336 11.26 -6.56 35.29
N VAL A 337 12.33 -6.00 34.72
CA VAL A 337 13.68 -6.54 34.82
C VAL A 337 14.55 -5.47 35.46
N GLY A 338 14.80 -5.55 36.76
CA GLY A 338 15.62 -4.58 37.45
C GLY A 338 14.93 -4.06 38.69
N VAL A 339 14.88 -2.74 38.83
CA VAL A 339 14.36 -2.07 40.03
C VAL A 339 13.02 -1.40 39.71
N GLY A 340 11.92 -2.14 39.72
CA GLY A 340 10.60 -1.52 39.57
C GLY A 340 9.45 -2.44 39.97
N LYS A 341 8.38 -2.41 39.18
CA LYS A 341 7.15 -3.17 39.41
C LYS A 341 6.58 -3.58 38.06
N ASN A 342 6.00 -4.77 37.97
CA ASN A 342 5.29 -5.20 36.77
C ASN A 342 4.17 -4.20 36.42
N VAL A 343 4.03 -3.86 35.14
CA VAL A 343 3.04 -2.88 34.66
C VAL A 343 1.93 -3.57 33.90
N ARG A 344 0.69 -3.27 34.25
CA ARG A 344 -0.47 -3.73 33.50
C ARG A 344 -0.65 -2.88 32.24
N LEU A 345 -0.37 -3.46 31.09
CA LEU A 345 -0.49 -2.79 29.79
C LEU A 345 -1.95 -2.53 29.40
N GLY A 346 -2.87 -3.37 29.88
CA GLY A 346 -4.30 -3.19 29.67
C GLY A 346 -5.12 -4.37 30.17
N CYS A 347 -6.42 -4.16 30.33
CA CYS A 347 -7.40 -5.24 30.45
C CYS A 347 -8.56 -4.98 29.49
N ARG A 348 -9.08 -6.03 28.86
CA ARG A 348 -10.30 -5.98 28.05
C ARG A 348 -11.20 -7.16 28.42
N THR A 349 -12.50 -6.91 28.48
CA THR A 349 -13.50 -7.98 28.54
C THR A 349 -13.91 -8.32 27.12
N LEU A 350 -13.86 -9.60 26.78
CA LEU A 350 -14.10 -10.13 25.44
C LEU A 350 -15.03 -11.33 25.55
N THR A 351 -15.96 -11.46 24.62
CA THR A 351 -16.92 -12.57 24.60
C THR A 351 -16.47 -13.61 23.58
N VAL A 352 -16.06 -14.80 24.05
CA VAL A 352 -15.91 -15.99 23.19
C VAL A 352 -17.32 -16.47 22.87
N LYS A 353 -17.65 -16.52 21.57
CA LYS A 353 -19.02 -16.80 21.12
C LYS A 353 -19.29 -18.31 21.08
N THR A 354 -20.56 -18.64 21.18
CA THR A 354 -21.23 -19.91 20.84
C THR A 354 -22.57 -19.52 20.21
N GLY A 355 -23.23 -20.38 19.44
CA GLY A 355 -24.50 -20.06 18.81
C GLY A 355 -24.46 -20.05 17.29
N SER A 356 -25.47 -19.39 16.71
CA SER A 356 -25.62 -19.29 15.26
C SER A 356 -24.36 -18.83 14.50
N PRO A 357 -24.07 -19.44 13.34
CA PRO A 357 -22.93 -19.12 12.50
C PRO A 357 -23.02 -17.72 11.91
N GLY A 358 -21.89 -17.25 11.40
CA GLY A 358 -21.75 -15.97 10.71
C GLY A 358 -20.96 -16.11 9.42
N GLY A 359 -21.07 -15.10 8.57
CA GLY A 359 -20.30 -15.04 7.34
C GLY A 359 -20.35 -13.66 6.72
N TYR A 360 -19.61 -13.50 5.64
CA TYR A 360 -19.58 -12.27 4.86
C TYR A 360 -19.36 -12.60 3.38
N VAL A 361 -20.02 -11.85 2.50
CA VAL A 361 -19.80 -11.93 1.06
C VAL A 361 -18.83 -10.82 0.69
N ASP A 362 -17.60 -11.21 0.37
CA ASP A 362 -16.53 -10.30 -0.04
C ASP A 362 -16.90 -9.63 -1.37
N GLU A 363 -17.39 -10.41 -2.32
CA GLU A 363 -17.70 -9.98 -3.68
C GLU A 363 -18.85 -10.79 -4.29
N ILE A 364 -19.66 -10.13 -5.11
CA ILE A 364 -20.70 -10.76 -5.93
C ILE A 364 -20.94 -9.92 -7.17
N THR A 365 -20.94 -10.57 -8.34
CA THR A 365 -21.03 -9.90 -9.64
C THR A 365 -21.92 -10.72 -10.57
N GLY A 366 -22.80 -10.03 -11.30
CA GLY A 366 -23.55 -10.62 -12.40
C GLY A 366 -22.74 -10.54 -13.68
N VAL A 367 -22.61 -11.66 -14.38
CA VAL A 367 -22.01 -11.78 -15.71
C VAL A 367 -23.04 -12.44 -16.65
N PRO A 368 -22.89 -12.38 -17.98
CA PRO A 368 -23.86 -13.03 -18.87
C PRO A 368 -24.04 -14.52 -18.50
N GLY A 369 -25.30 -14.94 -18.32
CA GLY A 369 -25.67 -16.31 -17.97
C GLY A 369 -25.35 -16.80 -16.54
N ALA A 370 -24.58 -16.05 -15.74
CA ALA A 370 -24.17 -16.50 -14.42
C ALA A 370 -23.93 -15.41 -13.36
N ILE A 371 -23.99 -15.81 -12.08
CA ILE A 371 -23.56 -14.97 -10.96
C ILE A 371 -22.33 -15.60 -10.31
N GLU A 372 -21.27 -14.80 -10.17
CA GLU A 372 -20.04 -15.18 -9.48
C GLU A 372 -19.94 -14.51 -8.12
N PHE A 373 -19.41 -15.21 -7.13
CA PHE A 373 -19.26 -14.68 -5.78
C PHE A 373 -18.14 -15.36 -5.00
N ARG A 374 -17.68 -14.67 -3.96
CA ARG A 374 -16.78 -15.23 -2.94
C ARG A 374 -17.02 -14.59 -1.57
N GLY A 375 -16.62 -15.29 -0.52
CA GLY A 375 -16.76 -14.83 0.85
C GLY A 375 -16.14 -15.80 1.85
N TRP A 376 -16.56 -15.69 3.10
CA TRP A 376 -16.17 -16.61 4.18
C TRP A 376 -17.35 -16.87 5.12
N ALA A 377 -17.32 -18.02 5.79
CA ALA A 377 -18.31 -18.40 6.78
C ALA A 377 -17.68 -19.22 7.90
N ILE A 378 -18.11 -18.99 9.14
CA ILE A 378 -17.65 -19.67 10.34
C ILE A 378 -18.83 -19.97 11.25
N ASP A 379 -18.70 -21.01 12.06
CA ASP A 379 -19.60 -21.30 13.17
C ASP A 379 -18.81 -21.24 14.49
N PRO A 380 -19.22 -20.43 15.48
CA PRO A 380 -18.52 -20.35 16.77
C PRO A 380 -18.42 -21.66 17.54
N ASP A 381 -19.16 -22.70 17.16
CA ASP A 381 -19.20 -23.99 17.84
C ASP A 381 -18.30 -25.06 17.20
N THR A 382 -17.65 -24.78 16.06
CA THR A 382 -16.68 -25.69 15.43
C THR A 382 -15.49 -24.95 14.80
N PRO A 383 -14.27 -25.50 14.86
CA PRO A 383 -13.14 -24.97 14.11
C PRO A 383 -13.15 -25.44 12.65
N ASP A 384 -13.95 -26.45 12.31
CA ASP A 384 -14.04 -26.98 10.95
C ASP A 384 -14.88 -26.06 10.06
N PRO A 385 -14.55 -25.95 8.75
CA PRO A 385 -15.32 -25.15 7.80
C PRO A 385 -16.76 -25.65 7.68
N ILE A 386 -17.70 -24.72 7.55
CA ILE A 386 -19.13 -25.00 7.46
C ILE A 386 -19.68 -24.87 6.04
N ARG A 387 -20.89 -25.40 5.82
CA ARG A 387 -21.57 -25.25 4.54
C ARG A 387 -22.23 -23.88 4.40
N VAL A 388 -22.21 -23.35 3.18
CA VAL A 388 -22.94 -22.15 2.76
C VAL A 388 -23.95 -22.53 1.71
N HIS A 389 -25.24 -22.31 2.01
CA HIS A 389 -26.31 -22.47 1.04
C HIS A 389 -26.59 -21.15 0.33
N VAL A 390 -26.67 -21.20 -1.00
CA VAL A 390 -26.94 -20.05 -1.85
C VAL A 390 -28.29 -20.23 -2.51
N TYR A 391 -29.14 -19.22 -2.38
CA TYR A 391 -30.47 -19.15 -2.98
C TYR A 391 -30.53 -18.00 -3.96
N VAL A 392 -31.10 -18.24 -5.14
CA VAL A 392 -31.40 -17.20 -6.14
C VAL A 392 -32.92 -17.18 -6.31
N ASP A 393 -33.53 -16.02 -6.08
CA ASP A 393 -34.98 -15.79 -6.13
C ASP A 393 -35.79 -16.79 -5.28
N GLY A 394 -35.25 -17.13 -4.11
CA GLY A 394 -35.87 -18.06 -3.16
C GLY A 394 -35.69 -19.54 -3.50
N LYS A 395 -35.04 -19.90 -4.61
CA LYS A 395 -34.72 -21.28 -4.97
C LYS A 395 -33.28 -21.62 -4.59
N GLY A 396 -33.05 -22.76 -3.93
CA GLY A 396 -31.70 -23.21 -3.61
C GLY A 396 -30.93 -23.57 -4.88
N ARG A 397 -29.74 -22.98 -5.07
CA ARG A 397 -28.90 -23.18 -6.27
C ARG A 397 -27.54 -23.80 -5.96
N ALA A 398 -27.01 -23.63 -4.74
CA ALA A 398 -25.73 -24.25 -4.36
C ALA A 398 -25.66 -24.57 -2.86
N SER A 399 -24.82 -25.55 -2.51
CA SER A 399 -24.38 -25.88 -1.15
C SER A 399 -22.86 -26.10 -1.18
N LEU A 400 -22.12 -25.08 -0.80
CA LEU A 400 -20.65 -25.02 -0.86
C LEU A 400 -20.06 -25.29 0.52
N LEU A 401 -18.91 -25.95 0.59
CA LEU A 401 -18.13 -26.01 1.83
C LEU A 401 -17.19 -24.79 1.84
N ALA A 402 -17.14 -24.06 2.94
CA ALA A 402 -16.26 -22.89 3.07
C ALA A 402 -14.83 -23.31 3.48
N ASN A 403 -14.18 -24.18 2.72
CA ASN A 403 -12.86 -24.75 3.04
C ASN A 403 -11.72 -24.18 2.18
N GLU A 404 -11.96 -23.10 1.45
CA GLU A 404 -10.90 -22.41 0.71
C GLU A 404 -10.05 -21.55 1.65
N THR A 405 -8.77 -21.40 1.33
CA THR A 405 -7.84 -20.60 2.14
C THR A 405 -8.06 -19.11 1.95
N LYS A 406 -8.22 -18.37 3.05
CA LYS A 406 -8.19 -16.91 3.12
C LYS A 406 -6.99 -16.47 3.97
N PRO A 407 -5.87 -16.05 3.35
CA PRO A 407 -4.66 -15.70 4.09
C PRO A 407 -4.89 -14.64 5.17
N GLY A 408 -4.41 -14.91 6.38
CA GLY A 408 -4.51 -14.00 7.53
C GLY A 408 -5.91 -14.00 8.19
N PHE A 409 -6.76 -14.96 7.87
CA PHE A 409 -8.07 -15.08 8.50
C PHE A 409 -7.94 -15.54 9.96
N ASP A 410 -7.04 -16.46 10.30
CA ASP A 410 -6.79 -16.88 11.68
C ASP A 410 -6.22 -15.73 12.53
N ASP A 411 -5.43 -14.83 11.95
CA ASP A 411 -4.97 -13.64 12.67
C ASP A 411 -6.15 -12.72 13.05
N ALA A 412 -7.17 -12.63 12.18
CA ALA A 412 -8.38 -11.86 12.43
C ALA A 412 -9.41 -12.59 13.30
N LYS A 413 -9.44 -13.93 13.24
CA LYS A 413 -10.37 -14.87 13.89
C LYS A 413 -9.57 -16.04 14.47
N PRO A 414 -8.86 -15.84 15.58
CA PRO A 414 -7.92 -16.82 16.11
C PRO A 414 -8.59 -18.13 16.50
N GLY A 415 -7.97 -19.26 16.16
CA GLY A 415 -8.41 -20.60 16.52
C GLY A 415 -9.24 -21.31 15.43
N TYR A 416 -9.57 -20.64 14.33
CA TYR A 416 -10.26 -21.25 13.18
C TYR A 416 -9.29 -21.78 12.12
N GLY A 417 -8.08 -21.22 12.01
CA GLY A 417 -7.25 -21.43 10.82
C GLY A 417 -7.74 -20.62 9.62
N ASP A 418 -6.97 -20.66 8.52
CA ASP A 418 -7.22 -19.81 7.34
C ASP A 418 -8.27 -20.38 6.36
N ASP A 419 -8.66 -21.65 6.51
CA ASP A 419 -9.47 -22.37 5.52
C ASP A 419 -10.98 -22.22 5.77
N HIS A 420 -11.47 -20.98 5.67
CA HIS A 420 -12.86 -20.60 5.95
C HIS A 420 -13.53 -19.79 4.82
N ALA A 421 -12.91 -19.72 3.65
CA ALA A 421 -13.47 -19.05 2.48
C ALA A 421 -14.29 -19.99 1.58
N PHE A 422 -15.17 -19.39 0.79
CA PHE A 422 -15.91 -20.05 -0.27
C PHE A 422 -15.93 -19.15 -1.52
N SER A 423 -15.94 -19.77 -2.68
CA SER A 423 -16.26 -19.15 -3.95
C SER A 423 -17.26 -19.99 -4.74
N GLY A 424 -17.97 -19.38 -5.67
CA GLY A 424 -18.91 -20.11 -6.51
C GLY A 424 -19.44 -19.32 -7.69
N ARG A 425 -19.96 -20.07 -8.66
CA ARG A 425 -20.62 -19.56 -9.88
C ARG A 425 -21.97 -20.27 -10.01
N ILE A 426 -23.06 -19.50 -10.06
CA ILE A 426 -24.40 -20.01 -10.40
C ILE A 426 -24.67 -19.73 -11.86
N GLU A 427 -24.74 -20.77 -12.68
CA GLU A 427 -25.06 -20.70 -14.11
C GLU A 427 -26.57 -20.82 -14.34
N ASP A 428 -26.98 -20.78 -15.62
CA ASP A 428 -28.37 -20.87 -16.06
C ASP A 428 -29.28 -19.80 -15.43
N LEU A 429 -28.80 -18.56 -15.46
CA LEU A 429 -29.53 -17.37 -15.03
C LEU A 429 -29.76 -16.45 -16.23
N GLY A 430 -31.01 -16.06 -16.44
CA GLY A 430 -31.37 -15.10 -17.47
C GLY A 430 -30.92 -13.66 -17.12
N PRO A 431 -31.13 -12.72 -18.05
CA PRO A 431 -30.88 -11.31 -17.79
C PRO A 431 -31.86 -10.74 -16.76
N GLY A 432 -31.51 -9.58 -16.21
CA GLY A 432 -32.32 -8.85 -15.24
C GLY A 432 -31.77 -8.90 -13.81
N THR A 433 -32.61 -8.52 -12.84
CA THR A 433 -32.20 -8.44 -11.43
C THR A 433 -32.60 -9.70 -10.68
N HIS A 434 -31.63 -10.36 -10.05
CA HIS A 434 -31.83 -11.55 -9.22
C HIS A 434 -31.54 -11.26 -7.74
N ARG A 435 -32.38 -11.76 -6.85
CA ARG A 435 -32.15 -11.70 -5.39
C ARG A 435 -31.34 -12.90 -4.95
N VAL A 436 -30.06 -12.69 -4.61
CA VAL A 436 -29.14 -13.74 -4.13
C VAL A 436 -28.99 -13.68 -2.62
N CYS A 437 -29.29 -14.78 -1.93
CA CYS A 437 -29.21 -14.89 -0.47
C CYS A 437 -28.29 -16.03 -0.03
N PHE A 438 -27.48 -15.77 0.99
CA PHE A 438 -26.49 -16.69 1.54
C PHE A 438 -26.83 -17.07 2.98
N TYR A 439 -26.80 -18.37 3.27
CA TYR A 439 -27.08 -18.95 4.58
C TYR A 439 -25.88 -19.77 5.04
N ALA A 440 -25.35 -19.44 6.21
CA ALA A 440 -24.35 -20.25 6.89
C ALA A 440 -25.08 -21.37 7.66
N ILE A 441 -24.74 -22.62 7.36
CA ILE A 441 -25.38 -23.79 7.95
C ILE A 441 -24.74 -24.08 9.30
N ASP A 442 -25.59 -24.11 10.31
CA ASP A 442 -25.24 -24.23 11.71
C ASP A 442 -24.74 -25.63 12.06
N VAL A 443 -23.69 -25.69 12.88
CA VAL A 443 -23.11 -26.91 13.43
C VAL A 443 -22.99 -26.73 14.94
N GLY A 444 -23.97 -27.24 15.69
CA GLY A 444 -23.94 -27.22 17.15
C GLY A 444 -25.18 -26.54 17.74
N PRO A 445 -25.05 -25.86 18.89
CA PRO A 445 -26.15 -25.11 19.48
C PRO A 445 -26.41 -23.83 18.68
N GLY A 446 -27.53 -23.74 17.99
CA GLY A 446 -27.84 -22.51 17.28
C GLY A 446 -28.95 -22.65 16.26
N SER A 447 -28.84 -21.88 15.20
CA SER A 447 -29.72 -21.98 14.06
C SER A 447 -29.06 -21.41 12.82
N THR A 448 -29.31 -22.05 11.68
CA THR A 448 -28.83 -21.62 10.36
C THR A 448 -29.16 -20.15 10.14
N ARG A 449 -28.14 -19.36 9.75
CA ARG A 449 -28.26 -17.90 9.67
C ARG A 449 -28.12 -17.41 8.24
N LYS A 450 -29.11 -16.62 7.80
CA LYS A 450 -28.97 -15.78 6.61
C LYS A 450 -28.05 -14.60 6.92
N PHE A 451 -26.85 -14.58 6.37
CA PHE A 451 -25.86 -13.52 6.65
C PHE A 451 -25.80 -12.46 5.55
N ALA A 452 -26.28 -12.76 4.34
CA ALA A 452 -26.35 -11.79 3.25
C ALA A 452 -27.56 -12.04 2.33
N CYS A 453 -28.13 -10.97 1.80
CA CYS A 453 -29.02 -10.97 0.64
C CYS A 453 -28.75 -9.73 -0.18
N ARG A 454 -28.46 -9.87 -1.48
CA ARG A 454 -28.16 -8.76 -2.39
C ARG A 454 -28.99 -8.91 -3.67
N ASP A 455 -29.47 -7.79 -4.20
CA ASP A 455 -29.97 -7.75 -5.57
C ASP A 455 -28.77 -7.61 -6.50
N VAL A 456 -28.64 -8.56 -7.43
CA VAL A 456 -27.54 -8.63 -8.41
C VAL A 456 -28.15 -8.37 -9.77
N LEU A 457 -27.67 -7.32 -10.44
CA LEU A 457 -28.07 -7.01 -11.81
C LEU A 457 -27.19 -7.81 -12.77
N MET A 458 -27.82 -8.62 -13.60
CA MET A 458 -27.19 -9.30 -14.72
C MET A 458 -27.08 -8.34 -15.92
N PRO A 459 -26.03 -8.44 -16.74
CA PRO A 459 -25.96 -7.73 -18.01
C PRO A 459 -27.20 -8.00 -18.86
N SER A 460 -27.63 -6.98 -19.60
CA SER A 460 -28.77 -7.01 -20.50
C SER A 460 -28.65 -5.85 -21.49
N GLY A 461 -29.21 -5.97 -22.70
CA GLY A 461 -29.11 -4.94 -23.73
C GLY A 461 -28.90 -5.46 -25.14
N SER A 462 -28.64 -4.54 -26.07
CA SER A 462 -28.42 -4.90 -27.48
C SER A 462 -27.12 -5.68 -27.73
N PRO A 463 -27.10 -6.57 -28.75
CA PRO A 463 -25.90 -7.27 -29.19
C PRO A 463 -24.70 -6.35 -29.43
N VAL A 464 -23.52 -6.91 -29.21
CA VAL A 464 -22.22 -6.34 -29.60
C VAL A 464 -21.52 -7.30 -30.54
N GLY A 465 -20.68 -6.76 -31.43
CA GLY A 465 -20.03 -7.56 -32.46
C GLY A 465 -19.28 -6.68 -33.45
N GLU A 466 -18.56 -7.35 -34.33
CA GLU A 466 -17.70 -6.74 -35.34
C GLU A 466 -17.56 -7.65 -36.57
N ILE A 467 -17.36 -7.05 -37.74
CA ILE A 467 -16.86 -7.75 -38.94
C ILE A 467 -15.34 -7.72 -38.87
N THR A 468 -14.69 -8.87 -38.78
CA THR A 468 -13.24 -8.99 -38.61
C THR A 468 -12.51 -9.20 -39.93
N SER A 469 -13.16 -9.83 -40.90
CA SER A 469 -12.60 -10.10 -42.22
C SER A 469 -13.67 -9.96 -43.30
N SER A 470 -13.27 -9.44 -44.45
CA SER A 470 -14.10 -9.43 -45.64
C SER A 470 -13.24 -9.40 -46.90
N GLY A 471 -13.66 -10.09 -47.94
CA GLY A 471 -12.94 -10.11 -49.21
C GLY A 471 -13.75 -10.72 -50.35
N ALA A 472 -13.20 -10.64 -51.55
CA ALA A 472 -13.72 -11.32 -52.73
C ALA A 472 -12.72 -12.40 -53.17
N PRO A 473 -12.86 -13.66 -52.71
CA PRO A 473 -11.95 -14.74 -53.09
C PRO A 473 -12.03 -15.08 -54.60
N GLY A 474 -13.11 -14.67 -55.26
CA GLY A 474 -13.27 -14.74 -56.71
C GLY A 474 -14.37 -13.79 -57.19
N ILE A 475 -14.47 -13.61 -58.50
CA ILE A 475 -15.57 -12.83 -59.09
C ILE A 475 -16.89 -13.52 -58.78
N GLY A 476 -17.89 -12.73 -58.36
CA GLY A 476 -19.20 -13.27 -58.03
C GLY A 476 -19.37 -13.67 -56.58
N VAL A 477 -18.28 -13.66 -55.79
CA VAL A 477 -18.23 -14.24 -54.45
C VAL A 477 -17.71 -13.20 -53.46
N ILE A 478 -18.44 -13.03 -52.37
CA ILE A 478 -18.05 -12.21 -51.21
C ILE A 478 -17.94 -13.13 -50.01
N GLU A 479 -16.81 -13.13 -49.32
CA GLU A 479 -16.67 -13.75 -48.01
C GLU A 479 -16.66 -12.70 -46.91
N VAL A 480 -17.35 -12.99 -45.81
CA VAL A 480 -17.40 -12.12 -44.64
C VAL A 480 -17.35 -12.96 -43.38
N GLU A 481 -16.51 -12.55 -42.45
CA GLU A 481 -16.34 -13.17 -41.14
C GLU A 481 -16.40 -12.13 -40.04
N GLY A 482 -16.81 -12.56 -38.85
CA GLY A 482 -16.88 -11.70 -37.69
C GLY A 482 -17.30 -12.46 -36.45
N TRP A 483 -17.69 -11.73 -35.43
CA TRP A 483 -18.24 -12.32 -34.21
C TRP A 483 -19.35 -11.44 -33.65
N THR A 484 -20.22 -12.04 -32.84
CA THR A 484 -21.19 -11.29 -32.07
C THR A 484 -21.65 -12.03 -30.82
N VAL A 485 -21.94 -11.27 -29.77
CA VAL A 485 -22.55 -11.76 -28.53
C VAL A 485 -23.70 -10.84 -28.12
N ASP A 486 -24.64 -11.40 -27.37
CA ASP A 486 -25.77 -10.66 -26.81
C ASP A 486 -25.74 -10.76 -25.28
N PRO A 487 -25.71 -9.65 -24.52
CA PRO A 487 -25.70 -9.68 -23.05
C PRO A 487 -26.88 -10.44 -22.42
N ASP A 488 -27.97 -10.65 -23.15
CA ASP A 488 -29.17 -11.35 -22.68
C ASP A 488 -29.12 -12.89 -22.80
N THR A 489 -28.12 -13.45 -23.49
CA THR A 489 -27.96 -14.90 -23.62
C THR A 489 -26.50 -15.31 -23.74
N VAL A 490 -26.13 -16.49 -23.24
CA VAL A 490 -24.79 -17.08 -23.49
C VAL A 490 -24.75 -17.93 -24.76
N ASP A 491 -25.91 -18.24 -25.33
CA ASP A 491 -26.01 -18.99 -26.58
C ASP A 491 -25.65 -18.08 -27.78
N PRO A 492 -25.09 -18.64 -28.86
CA PRO A 492 -24.84 -17.89 -30.09
C PRO A 492 -26.13 -17.32 -30.67
N ILE A 493 -26.05 -16.08 -31.19
CA ILE A 493 -27.18 -15.38 -31.81
C ILE A 493 -27.10 -15.41 -33.33
N ARG A 494 -28.20 -15.08 -34.02
CA ARG A 494 -28.19 -14.96 -35.48
C ARG A 494 -27.56 -13.65 -35.93
N VAL A 495 -26.89 -13.69 -37.08
CA VAL A 495 -26.37 -12.53 -37.81
C VAL A 495 -27.07 -12.43 -39.15
N HIS A 496 -27.69 -11.28 -39.41
CA HIS A 496 -28.24 -10.97 -40.73
C HIS A 496 -27.23 -10.14 -41.53
N LEU A 497 -26.89 -10.65 -42.70
CA LEU A 497 -25.97 -10.03 -43.65
C LEU A 497 -26.77 -9.35 -44.76
N TYR A 498 -26.39 -8.12 -45.07
CA TYR A 498 -26.98 -7.33 -46.14
C TYR A 498 -25.90 -6.88 -47.10
N VAL A 499 -26.15 -7.01 -48.40
CA VAL A 499 -25.28 -6.47 -49.45
C VAL A 499 -26.07 -5.40 -50.21
N ASP A 500 -25.52 -4.19 -50.27
CA ASP A 500 -26.14 -3.00 -50.88
C ASP A 500 -27.56 -2.71 -50.36
N GLY A 501 -27.78 -2.98 -49.07
CA GLY A 501 -29.06 -2.79 -48.39
C GLY A 501 -30.10 -3.89 -48.62
N LYS A 502 -29.78 -4.94 -49.39
CA LYS A 502 -30.65 -6.11 -49.59
C LYS A 502 -30.19 -7.28 -48.71
N GLY A 503 -31.13 -8.00 -48.11
CA GLY A 503 -30.81 -9.17 -47.29
C GLY A 503 -30.16 -10.26 -48.13
N ALA A 504 -28.96 -10.69 -47.72
CA ALA A 504 -28.14 -11.67 -48.43
C ALA A 504 -28.13 -13.03 -47.74
N ALA A 505 -27.97 -13.04 -46.40
CA ALA A 505 -27.93 -14.27 -45.61
C ALA A 505 -28.37 -14.04 -44.15
N SER A 506 -28.73 -15.13 -43.48
CA SER A 506 -28.94 -15.20 -42.03
C SER A 506 -28.20 -16.43 -41.51
N VAL A 507 -27.11 -16.20 -40.77
CA VAL A 507 -26.24 -17.27 -40.24
C VAL A 507 -26.30 -17.27 -38.72
N LEU A 508 -26.02 -18.41 -38.08
CA LEU A 508 -25.81 -18.47 -36.65
C LEU A 508 -24.34 -18.13 -36.37
N ALA A 509 -24.06 -17.39 -35.30
CA ALA A 509 -22.69 -17.07 -34.90
C ALA A 509 -22.15 -18.17 -33.97
N ASP A 510 -22.06 -19.41 -34.44
CA ASP A 510 -21.64 -20.60 -33.67
C ASP A 510 -20.24 -21.11 -34.02
N GLU A 511 -19.49 -20.38 -34.85
CA GLU A 511 -18.11 -20.71 -35.19
C GLU A 511 -17.14 -20.30 -34.06
N GLU A 512 -15.99 -20.97 -33.98
CA GLU A 512 -14.95 -20.65 -33.00
C GLU A 512 -14.23 -19.34 -33.35
N VAL A 513 -14.08 -18.46 -32.37
CA VAL A 513 -13.30 -17.21 -32.47
C VAL A 513 -12.31 -17.10 -31.32
N ASP A 514 -11.24 -16.30 -31.50
CA ASP A 514 -10.33 -15.96 -30.42
C ASP A 514 -11.11 -15.33 -29.25
N GLY A 515 -11.15 -16.03 -28.11
CA GLY A 515 -11.89 -15.60 -26.93
C GLY A 515 -11.41 -14.26 -26.34
N SER A 516 -10.21 -13.79 -26.70
CA SER A 516 -9.75 -12.45 -26.31
C SER A 516 -10.51 -11.30 -27.00
N LEU A 517 -11.23 -11.59 -28.09
CA LEU A 517 -12.12 -10.64 -28.76
C LEU A 517 -13.47 -10.50 -28.06
N LEU A 518 -13.83 -11.45 -27.20
CA LEU A 518 -15.15 -11.53 -26.58
C LEU A 518 -15.15 -10.90 -25.18
N PRO A 519 -16.26 -10.25 -24.77
CA PRO A 519 -16.45 -9.88 -23.37
C PRO A 519 -16.32 -11.09 -22.43
N SER A 520 -15.89 -10.84 -21.19
CA SER A 520 -15.80 -11.90 -20.18
C SER A 520 -17.17 -12.53 -19.91
N GLY A 521 -17.24 -13.86 -19.89
CA GLY A 521 -18.46 -14.63 -19.59
C GLY A 521 -19.00 -15.45 -20.75
N TYR A 522 -18.48 -15.26 -21.97
CA TYR A 522 -18.83 -16.05 -23.16
C TYR A 522 -17.83 -17.18 -23.43
N GLY A 523 -18.31 -18.24 -24.07
CA GLY A 523 -17.46 -19.26 -24.70
C GLY A 523 -16.83 -18.72 -25.98
N THR A 524 -16.09 -19.56 -26.72
CA THR A 524 -15.44 -19.16 -27.98
C THR A 524 -16.32 -19.36 -29.22
N ALA A 525 -17.44 -20.08 -29.11
CA ALA A 525 -18.39 -20.35 -30.20
C ALA A 525 -19.34 -19.15 -30.44
N HIS A 526 -18.78 -18.01 -30.88
CA HIS A 526 -19.49 -16.75 -31.15
C HIS A 526 -19.06 -16.06 -32.45
N GLY A 527 -18.28 -16.76 -33.28
CA GLY A 527 -17.87 -16.34 -34.62
C GLY A 527 -18.95 -16.63 -35.66
N PHE A 528 -19.00 -15.86 -36.73
CA PHE A 528 -19.78 -16.16 -37.93
C PHE A 528 -18.89 -16.08 -39.17
N SER A 529 -19.16 -16.94 -40.16
CA SER A 529 -18.57 -16.88 -41.49
C SER A 529 -19.66 -17.12 -42.53
N ALA A 530 -19.60 -16.41 -43.65
CA ALA A 530 -20.53 -16.58 -44.75
C ALA A 530 -19.88 -16.30 -46.10
N THR A 531 -20.14 -17.19 -47.05
CA THR A 531 -19.86 -17.01 -48.48
C THR A 531 -21.15 -16.59 -49.19
N LEU A 532 -21.14 -15.42 -49.83
CA LEU A 532 -22.26 -14.81 -50.51
C LEU A 532 -21.99 -14.79 -52.01
N GLU A 533 -22.82 -15.47 -52.81
CA GLU A 533 -22.60 -15.66 -54.25
C GLU A 533 -23.60 -14.87 -55.10
N GLY A 534 -23.26 -14.70 -56.39
CA GLY A 534 -24.15 -14.10 -57.40
C GLY A 534 -24.12 -12.58 -57.46
N TYR A 535 -23.02 -11.96 -56.98
CA TYR A 535 -22.82 -10.52 -57.05
C TYR A 535 -22.09 -10.13 -58.33
N ALA A 536 -22.47 -9.01 -58.94
CA ALA A 536 -21.73 -8.52 -60.10
C ALA A 536 -20.33 -8.05 -59.67
N PRO A 537 -19.36 -7.98 -60.58
CA PRO A 537 -18.11 -7.26 -60.35
C PRO A 537 -18.33 -5.79 -59.92
N GLY A 538 -17.39 -5.22 -59.15
CA GLY A 538 -17.47 -3.86 -58.62
C GLY A 538 -17.43 -3.80 -57.08
N VAL A 539 -17.85 -2.65 -56.53
CA VAL A 539 -17.81 -2.38 -55.09
C VAL A 539 -19.16 -2.68 -54.46
N HIS A 540 -19.17 -3.56 -53.44
CA HIS A 540 -20.36 -3.95 -52.71
C HIS A 540 -20.26 -3.60 -51.23
N ARG A 541 -21.30 -2.95 -50.70
CA ARG A 541 -21.39 -2.57 -49.28
C ARG A 541 -22.00 -3.72 -48.48
N VAL A 542 -21.19 -4.45 -47.73
CA VAL A 542 -21.63 -5.54 -46.85
C VAL A 542 -21.86 -5.00 -45.44
N CYS A 543 -23.04 -5.23 -44.86
CA CYS A 543 -23.35 -4.84 -43.49
C CYS A 543 -23.85 -6.04 -42.68
N ALA A 544 -23.35 -6.19 -41.45
CA ALA A 544 -23.79 -7.22 -40.51
C ALA A 544 -24.65 -6.63 -39.38
N TYR A 545 -25.73 -7.35 -39.05
CA TYR A 545 -26.61 -7.04 -37.93
C TYR A 545 -26.74 -8.26 -37.02
N GLY A 546 -26.36 -8.13 -35.75
CA GLY A 546 -26.71 -9.13 -34.75
C GLY A 546 -28.17 -9.00 -34.37
N ILE A 547 -28.84 -10.14 -34.31
CA ILE A 547 -30.24 -10.26 -33.98
C ILE A 547 -30.36 -10.46 -32.47
N ASP A 548 -31.01 -9.50 -31.86
CA ASP A 548 -31.19 -9.36 -30.42
C ASP A 548 -32.07 -10.48 -29.86
N VAL A 549 -31.67 -11.01 -28.70
CA VAL A 549 -32.39 -12.03 -27.95
C VAL A 549 -32.66 -11.53 -26.55
N GLY A 550 -33.65 -10.66 -26.37
CA GLY A 550 -34.05 -10.23 -25.03
C GLY A 550 -34.49 -8.78 -24.98
N GLU A 551 -33.91 -8.04 -24.05
CA GLU A 551 -34.15 -6.60 -23.91
C GLU A 551 -33.15 -5.83 -24.77
N GLY A 552 -33.61 -5.38 -25.93
CA GLY A 552 -32.79 -4.49 -26.72
C GLY A 552 -33.34 -4.26 -28.10
N ARG A 553 -32.43 -4.24 -29.06
CA ARG A 553 -32.74 -4.07 -30.48
C ARG A 553 -31.59 -4.63 -31.29
N ASN A 554 -31.94 -5.21 -32.44
CA ASN A 554 -30.96 -5.66 -33.44
C ASN A 554 -29.93 -4.55 -33.70
N ARG A 555 -28.66 -4.91 -33.64
CA ARG A 555 -27.55 -3.96 -33.71
C ARG A 555 -26.78 -4.14 -35.00
N LYS A 556 -26.63 -3.04 -35.74
CA LYS A 556 -25.68 -2.94 -36.85
C LYS A 556 -24.26 -2.80 -36.31
N PHE A 557 -23.36 -3.74 -36.65
CA PHE A 557 -21.98 -3.76 -36.17
C PHE A 557 -21.03 -2.93 -37.05
N GLY A 558 -21.41 -2.70 -38.30
CA GLY A 558 -20.64 -1.91 -39.25
C GLY A 558 -21.06 -2.21 -40.66
N CYS A 559 -20.40 -1.58 -41.63
CA CYS A 559 -20.36 -2.07 -42.98
C CYS A 559 -18.93 -1.99 -43.49
N VAL A 560 -18.58 -2.94 -44.34
CA VAL A 560 -17.33 -3.01 -45.07
C VAL A 560 -17.64 -2.94 -46.55
N ASP A 561 -16.77 -2.28 -47.31
CA ASP A 561 -16.88 -2.26 -48.77
C ASP A 561 -15.96 -3.37 -49.29
N VAL A 562 -16.53 -4.30 -50.06
CA VAL A 562 -15.80 -5.38 -50.72
C VAL A 562 -15.65 -5.02 -52.19
N GLU A 563 -14.41 -4.87 -52.62
CA GLU A 563 -14.08 -4.50 -54.00
C GLU A 563 -13.74 -5.75 -54.82
N MET A 564 -14.46 -5.98 -55.90
CA MET A 564 -14.13 -6.94 -56.94
C MET A 564 -13.49 -6.23 -58.14
N PRO A 565 -12.56 -6.89 -58.87
CA PRO A 565 -12.03 -6.37 -60.14
C PRO A 565 -13.17 -5.99 -61.09
N THR A 566 -13.04 -4.87 -61.80
CA THR A 566 -14.01 -4.40 -62.80
C THR A 566 -13.30 -3.48 -63.80
N GLY A 567 -13.83 -3.33 -65.02
CA GLY A 567 -13.31 -2.43 -66.05
C GLY A 567 -12.92 -3.13 -67.35
N SER A 568 -12.40 -2.36 -68.30
CA SER A 568 -12.07 -2.86 -69.65
C SER A 568 -11.13 -4.08 -69.70
N PRO A 569 -11.28 -4.96 -70.72
CA PRO A 569 -10.44 -6.12 -70.94
C PRO A 569 -8.94 -5.86 -70.92
N LYS A 570 -8.20 -6.83 -70.38
CA LYS A 570 -6.75 -6.84 -70.31
C LYS A 570 -6.22 -7.99 -71.14
N GLY A 571 -5.10 -7.79 -71.81
CA GLY A 571 -4.49 -8.86 -72.59
C GLY A 571 -3.15 -8.48 -73.17
N VAL A 572 -2.44 -9.47 -73.68
CA VAL A 572 -1.13 -9.32 -74.32
C VAL A 572 -1.06 -10.22 -75.55
N ILE A 573 -0.43 -9.71 -76.60
CA ILE A 573 0.00 -10.52 -77.75
C ILE A 573 1.36 -11.13 -77.42
N ASP A 574 1.37 -12.41 -77.08
CA ASP A 574 2.60 -13.14 -76.77
C ASP A 574 3.45 -13.31 -78.03
N GLU A 575 2.83 -13.76 -79.13
CA GLU A 575 3.55 -14.07 -80.36
C GLU A 575 2.73 -13.73 -81.60
N MET A 576 3.44 -13.27 -82.63
CA MET A 576 2.91 -13.04 -83.96
C MET A 576 4.00 -13.35 -84.99
N ALA A 577 3.87 -14.48 -85.67
CA ALA A 577 4.92 -15.03 -86.53
C ALA A 577 4.35 -15.86 -87.71
N PRO A 578 5.03 -15.91 -88.87
CA PRO A 578 4.65 -16.80 -89.97
C PRO A 578 4.72 -18.29 -89.54
N THR A 579 3.83 -19.13 -90.07
CA THR A 579 3.77 -20.57 -89.72
C THR A 579 4.76 -21.44 -90.51
N GLY A 580 5.33 -20.91 -91.58
CA GLY A 580 6.15 -21.66 -92.53
C GLY A 580 5.40 -22.07 -93.81
N GLU A 581 4.07 -21.96 -93.82
CA GLU A 581 3.23 -22.06 -95.02
C GLU A 581 3.02 -20.67 -95.63
N SER A 582 2.94 -20.59 -96.97
CA SER A 582 2.80 -19.29 -97.66
C SER A 582 1.42 -18.69 -97.43
N GLY A 583 1.40 -17.39 -97.13
CA GLY A 583 0.16 -16.65 -96.87
C GLY A 583 -0.44 -16.90 -95.48
N GLU A 584 0.32 -17.48 -94.54
CA GLU A 584 -0.14 -17.78 -93.19
C GLU A 584 0.63 -17.02 -92.09
N LEU A 585 -0.10 -16.55 -91.07
CA LEU A 585 0.45 -15.88 -89.90
C LEU A 585 -0.24 -16.38 -88.61
N MET A 586 0.52 -16.99 -87.71
CA MET A 586 0.04 -17.34 -86.38
C MET A 586 0.03 -16.11 -85.46
N VAL A 587 -1.06 -15.94 -84.73
CA VAL A 587 -1.18 -14.97 -83.64
C VAL A 587 -1.65 -15.70 -82.39
N ARG A 588 -0.92 -15.56 -81.29
CA ARG A 588 -1.33 -16.08 -79.97
C ARG A 588 -1.03 -15.10 -78.84
N GLY A 589 -1.78 -15.23 -77.77
CA GLY A 589 -1.70 -14.38 -76.60
C GLY A 589 -2.75 -14.77 -75.57
N TRP A 590 -3.10 -13.83 -74.70
CA TRP A 590 -4.21 -13.98 -73.77
C TRP A 590 -5.01 -12.69 -73.67
N ALA A 591 -6.29 -12.81 -73.33
CA ALA A 591 -7.18 -11.70 -73.09
C ALA A 591 -8.26 -12.13 -72.09
N LEU A 592 -8.46 -11.35 -71.05
CA LEU A 592 -9.51 -11.53 -70.03
C LEU A 592 -10.26 -10.22 -69.83
N ASP A 593 -11.49 -10.33 -69.34
CA ASP A 593 -12.31 -9.19 -68.93
C ASP A 593 -12.51 -9.24 -67.42
N PRO A 594 -12.00 -8.26 -66.64
CA PRO A 594 -12.21 -8.21 -65.19
C PRO A 594 -13.67 -8.32 -64.74
N ASP A 595 -14.64 -8.06 -65.64
CA ASP A 595 -16.07 -8.12 -65.35
C ASP A 595 -16.70 -9.52 -65.57
N THR A 596 -15.92 -10.55 -65.95
CA THR A 596 -16.44 -11.91 -66.10
C THR A 596 -15.36 -12.99 -65.97
N VAL A 597 -15.72 -14.13 -65.40
CA VAL A 597 -14.84 -15.32 -65.41
C VAL A 597 -14.86 -16.05 -66.75
N ASP A 598 -15.86 -15.78 -67.59
CA ASP A 598 -15.96 -16.43 -68.88
C ASP A 598 -14.89 -15.90 -69.85
N PRO A 599 -14.38 -16.76 -70.76
CA PRO A 599 -13.58 -16.29 -71.88
C PRO A 599 -14.29 -15.21 -72.71
N ILE A 600 -13.50 -14.23 -73.16
CA ILE A 600 -13.97 -13.16 -74.03
C ILE A 600 -13.58 -13.37 -75.49
N ARG A 601 -14.19 -12.58 -76.38
CA ARG A 601 -13.84 -12.59 -77.80
C ARG A 601 -12.60 -11.72 -78.05
N VAL A 602 -11.77 -12.17 -78.98
CA VAL A 602 -10.62 -11.44 -79.49
C VAL A 602 -10.81 -11.24 -80.99
N HIS A 603 -10.81 -9.99 -81.43
CA HIS A 603 -10.95 -9.61 -82.83
C HIS A 603 -9.59 -9.25 -83.43
N LEU A 604 -9.29 -9.82 -84.58
CA LEU A 604 -8.07 -9.56 -85.34
C LEU A 604 -8.42 -8.85 -86.64
N TYR A 605 -7.70 -7.77 -86.92
CA TYR A 605 -7.85 -6.98 -88.13
C TYR A 605 -6.53 -7.01 -88.92
N VAL A 606 -6.61 -7.26 -90.22
CA VAL A 606 -5.50 -7.19 -91.18
C VAL A 606 -5.71 -5.94 -92.02
N ASP A 607 -4.77 -5.01 -92.00
CA ASP A 607 -4.80 -3.75 -92.76
C ASP A 607 -6.11 -2.96 -92.60
N GLY A 608 -6.66 -3.00 -91.39
CA GLY A 608 -7.91 -2.32 -91.03
C GLY A 608 -9.20 -3.09 -91.38
N SER A 609 -9.11 -4.24 -92.04
CA SER A 609 -10.24 -5.11 -92.34
C SER A 609 -10.34 -6.26 -91.32
N GLY A 610 -11.55 -6.61 -90.88
CA GLY A 610 -11.76 -7.71 -89.93
C GLY A 610 -11.37 -9.05 -90.55
N ALA A 611 -10.43 -9.76 -89.92
CA ALA A 611 -9.85 -10.99 -90.43
C ALA A 611 -10.25 -12.23 -89.62
N ALA A 612 -10.37 -12.09 -88.30
CA ALA A 612 -10.85 -13.18 -87.44
C ALA A 612 -11.54 -12.64 -86.18
N SER A 613 -12.44 -13.45 -85.63
CA SER A 613 -13.00 -13.30 -84.29
C SER A 613 -12.89 -14.67 -83.65
N ILE A 614 -12.18 -14.77 -82.53
CA ILE A 614 -11.91 -16.02 -81.80
C ILE A 614 -12.24 -15.84 -80.33
N GLU A 615 -12.38 -16.94 -79.60
CA GLU A 615 -12.58 -16.93 -78.16
C GLU A 615 -11.24 -17.15 -77.47
N ALA A 616 -10.98 -16.39 -76.40
CA ALA A 616 -9.79 -16.56 -75.59
C ALA A 616 -9.98 -17.70 -74.58
N GLY A 617 -10.44 -18.89 -75.01
CA GLY A 617 -10.78 -19.99 -74.10
C GLY A 617 -9.65 -21.02 -73.88
N LEU A 618 -8.46 -20.80 -74.42
CA LEU A 618 -7.33 -21.72 -74.26
C LEU A 618 -6.66 -21.53 -72.89
N GLU A 619 -6.02 -22.57 -72.39
CA GLU A 619 -5.28 -22.49 -71.14
C GLU A 619 -4.02 -21.61 -71.30
N LYS A 620 -3.88 -20.61 -70.43
CA LYS A 620 -2.69 -19.78 -70.23
C LYS A 620 -2.23 -19.99 -68.79
N THR A 621 -1.40 -21.01 -68.57
CA THR A 621 -0.92 -21.40 -67.24
C THR A 621 -0.33 -20.22 -66.46
N GLY A 622 -0.72 -20.11 -65.20
CA GLY A 622 -0.23 -19.11 -64.24
C GLY A 622 -0.92 -17.75 -64.33
N LEU A 623 -2.00 -17.63 -65.12
CA LEU A 623 -2.76 -16.39 -65.21
C LEU A 623 -3.63 -16.17 -63.96
N SER A 624 -4.15 -17.24 -63.36
CA SER A 624 -4.91 -17.20 -62.10
C SER A 624 -4.07 -16.79 -60.90
N GLU A 625 -2.75 -16.92 -60.96
CA GLU A 625 -1.83 -16.42 -59.92
C GLU A 625 -1.68 -14.90 -59.98
N VAL A 626 -1.76 -14.33 -61.18
CA VAL A 626 -1.64 -12.88 -61.43
C VAL A 626 -2.99 -12.18 -61.31
N TYR A 627 -4.06 -12.85 -61.73
CA TYR A 627 -5.45 -12.40 -61.63
C TYR A 627 -6.29 -13.43 -60.86
N PRO A 628 -6.21 -13.39 -59.50
CA PRO A 628 -6.98 -14.29 -58.65
C PRO A 628 -8.48 -14.25 -58.99
N GLY A 629 -9.12 -15.43 -59.02
CA GLY A 629 -10.56 -15.57 -59.32
C GLY A 629 -10.92 -15.68 -60.80
N MET A 630 -10.00 -15.40 -61.73
CA MET A 630 -10.27 -15.46 -63.18
C MET A 630 -10.12 -16.87 -63.80
N GLY A 631 -9.28 -17.71 -63.20
CA GLY A 631 -8.84 -18.98 -63.79
C GLY A 631 -7.80 -18.80 -64.92
N ASP A 632 -7.31 -19.92 -65.47
CA ASP A 632 -6.25 -19.93 -66.49
C ASP A 632 -6.77 -19.96 -67.93
N PHE A 633 -8.08 -20.15 -68.17
CA PHE A 633 -8.66 -20.35 -69.49
C PHE A 633 -8.96 -19.03 -70.23
N HIS A 634 -7.95 -18.18 -70.41
CA HIS A 634 -8.06 -16.86 -71.06
C HIS A 634 -7.06 -16.67 -72.23
N GLY A 635 -6.47 -17.75 -72.73
CA GLY A 635 -5.53 -17.78 -73.85
C GLY A 635 -6.23 -17.83 -75.22
N PHE A 636 -5.62 -17.25 -76.24
CA PHE A 636 -6.09 -17.35 -77.62
C PHE A 636 -4.96 -17.72 -78.58
N GLN A 637 -5.30 -18.45 -79.64
CA GLN A 637 -4.42 -18.73 -80.76
C GLN A 637 -5.24 -18.86 -82.04
N THR A 638 -4.75 -18.28 -83.13
CA THR A 638 -5.31 -18.46 -84.47
C THR A 638 -4.23 -18.36 -85.54
N VAL A 639 -4.50 -18.93 -86.71
CA VAL A 639 -3.69 -18.75 -87.92
C VAL A 639 -4.53 -17.95 -88.92
N LEU A 640 -4.04 -16.79 -89.30
CA LEU A 640 -4.62 -15.99 -90.38
C LEU A 640 -4.10 -16.56 -91.71
N THR A 641 -5.01 -16.92 -92.62
CA THR A 641 -4.68 -17.57 -93.89
C THR A 641 -5.08 -16.70 -95.09
N GLY A 642 -4.48 -16.94 -96.25
CA GLY A 642 -4.83 -16.23 -97.49
C GLY A 642 -4.29 -14.80 -97.54
N LEU A 643 -3.25 -14.50 -96.75
CA LEU A 643 -2.52 -13.25 -96.81
C LEU A 643 -1.64 -13.24 -98.06
N THR A 644 -1.60 -12.11 -98.77
CA THR A 644 -0.70 -11.94 -99.91
C THR A 644 0.76 -11.81 -99.43
N PRO A 645 1.77 -12.19 -100.23
CA PRO A 645 3.16 -11.93 -99.86
C PRO A 645 3.40 -10.42 -99.67
N GLY A 646 3.98 -10.02 -98.53
CA GLY A 646 4.25 -8.62 -98.21
C GLY A 646 3.98 -8.23 -96.75
N ASP A 647 4.12 -6.93 -96.46
CA ASP A 647 3.90 -6.38 -95.12
C ASP A 647 2.41 -6.17 -94.84
N HIS A 648 1.93 -6.79 -93.77
CA HIS A 648 0.57 -6.65 -93.28
C HIS A 648 0.56 -6.09 -91.85
N ARG A 649 -0.30 -5.10 -91.58
CA ARG A 649 -0.51 -4.54 -90.24
C ARG A 649 -1.64 -5.29 -89.53
N ILE A 650 -1.30 -6.01 -88.48
CA ILE A 650 -2.25 -6.81 -87.71
C ILE A 650 -2.55 -6.11 -86.39
N CYS A 651 -3.82 -5.78 -86.14
CA CYS A 651 -4.28 -5.22 -84.88
C CYS A 651 -5.19 -6.21 -84.14
N VAL A 652 -4.96 -6.40 -82.85
CA VAL A 652 -5.70 -7.35 -82.01
C VAL A 652 -6.46 -6.58 -80.92
N TYR A 653 -7.77 -6.79 -80.85
CA TYR A 653 -8.66 -6.18 -79.86
C TYR A 653 -9.26 -7.25 -78.96
N ALA A 654 -9.18 -7.06 -77.65
CA ALA A 654 -9.99 -7.78 -76.69
C ALA A 654 -11.37 -7.11 -76.63
N ILE A 655 -12.43 -7.90 -76.74
CA ILE A 655 -13.81 -7.41 -76.79
C ILE A 655 -14.42 -7.51 -75.41
N ASP A 656 -14.91 -6.36 -74.95
CA ASP A 656 -15.62 -6.18 -73.70
C ASP A 656 -16.90 -7.01 -73.71
N LYS A 657 -17.07 -7.87 -72.71
CA LYS A 657 -18.21 -8.80 -72.64
C LYS A 657 -19.27 -8.28 -71.68
N VAL A 658 -18.88 -7.59 -70.61
CA VAL A 658 -19.77 -7.13 -69.54
C VAL A 658 -19.41 -5.69 -69.16
N ASP A 659 -20.40 -4.80 -69.14
CA ASP A 659 -20.22 -3.43 -68.64
C ASP A 659 -19.91 -3.45 -67.12
N PRO A 660 -19.08 -2.53 -66.59
CA PRO A 660 -18.56 -1.33 -67.24
C PRO A 660 -17.22 -1.54 -67.96
N GLY A 661 -17.15 -1.18 -69.23
CA GLY A 661 -15.88 -1.27 -69.93
C GLY A 661 -15.92 -0.78 -71.36
N SER A 662 -14.90 -1.18 -72.11
CA SER A 662 -14.78 -0.88 -73.53
C SER A 662 -13.75 -1.79 -74.17
N ASN A 663 -13.95 -2.11 -75.45
CA ASN A 663 -13.02 -2.95 -76.21
C ASN A 663 -11.59 -2.38 -76.14
N THR A 664 -10.63 -3.23 -75.80
CA THR A 664 -9.24 -2.83 -75.57
C THR A 664 -8.36 -3.26 -76.74
N LEU A 665 -7.65 -2.31 -77.36
CA LEU A 665 -6.60 -2.62 -78.33
C LEU A 665 -5.40 -3.22 -77.60
N LEU A 666 -5.16 -4.53 -77.78
CA LEU A 666 -4.00 -5.22 -77.19
C LEU A 666 -2.70 -4.84 -77.89
N GLY A 667 -2.78 -4.48 -79.18
CA GLY A 667 -1.66 -3.94 -79.93
C GLY A 667 -1.81 -4.11 -81.43
N CYS A 668 -0.99 -3.37 -82.18
CA CYS A 668 -0.81 -3.54 -83.62
C CYS A 668 0.66 -3.86 -83.93
N ARG A 669 0.92 -4.83 -84.79
CA ARG A 669 2.26 -5.17 -85.27
C ARG A 669 2.24 -5.35 -86.79
N THR A 670 3.27 -4.84 -87.48
CA THR A 670 3.48 -5.13 -88.91
C THR A 670 4.32 -6.39 -89.05
N LYS A 671 3.88 -7.31 -89.89
CA LYS A 671 4.59 -8.57 -90.18
C LYS A 671 4.66 -8.80 -91.68
N THR A 672 5.86 -9.12 -92.14
CA THR A 672 6.09 -9.57 -93.51
C THR A 672 5.69 -11.03 -93.62
N VAL A 673 4.73 -11.32 -94.49
CA VAL A 673 4.28 -12.68 -94.82
C VAL A 673 5.05 -13.14 -96.07
N PRO A 674 5.76 -14.28 -96.01
CA PRO A 674 6.58 -14.79 -97.10
C PRO A 674 5.77 -15.39 -98.27
#